data_AF-A0A512UKF0-F1
#
_entry.id   AF-A0A512UKF0-F1
#
_cell.length_a   1.000
_cell.length_b   1.000
_cell.length_c   1.000
_cell.angle_alpha   90.00
_cell.angle_beta   90.00
_cell.angle_gamma   90.00
#
_symmetry.space_group_name_H-M   'P 1'
#
loop_
_entity.id
_entity.type
_entity.pdbx_description
1 polymer ?
#
loop_
_entity_poly.entity_id
_entity_poly.type
_entity_poly.pdbx_seq_one_letter_code
_entity_poly.pdbx_strand_id
1 'polypeptide(L)'
;MYIPKPGKTAFVAIGNSVILSDLDAVSAATNAPGFQYYEPKWEDVVTLKSTVQIIGFGYEDQSTTSGNPALVFITADHGVVRIERFADSSTDLITEESDPSDPVTLLKSHIEQAIFYSDSSFIDFNFGTGYSLDVISPAVNSVVSEILDSTSPYLPPNFSSTRDSFTLRLNLLKTLIDYARVNFLDALYILLPVIVEALEKLEVASNLWNMIDSQNPDAVKMKSMLKKIIIHNDLAQTSVSQDTIRYFFTHNVGEILVVLTELVETIFTSDVPLNVLLQLLVSTIHDAVHKNEVMFIFGISEIPPFRLWIFGSNLLVKAEEIFTQAYCSKHESFQALDTVSSRNQLIQLTETLYFLVTSAILFMQQTNDDQLHDYLQWYNKRKGAWIDALITRGLSKEALAIAQKYHDFYSVANILEKEREQTSPEYVFDKIDFFMNQYGYDFAAKLFDFYIQKDQVQRILIDCKPYKNFLEQYFEENPRKSSKVSWIYYLQVRGFKEASNILMSLSSEKGNDNQENKEFNFSLAKLTAVAAKTEGASIDETSKLDEIAVEAESNLVVIRTQNRLHHTVSSFVEGKKELMTLEFFLDSFSNPRLERNELVTEIGAFFPKFVEQKALLKEQLICLLTSINPSPRFEHIFADALKVSALFNNDSTFHEQASEIWKKLICLTDDWKSITATEENSDEVNKMRVRETTLFKTLKSVQDNKEIMKVLDDVLKATHGDHMSDGGRWNAMLEKLAQECNIEMWINTVRSEAK
;
A
#
# COMPACT_ATOMS: atom_id res chain seq x y z
N MET A 1 18.96 -2.89 64.39
CA MET A 1 19.61 -4.02 63.69
C MET A 1 19.58 -5.22 64.61
N TYR A 2 19.11 -6.35 64.10
CA TYR A 2 18.99 -7.63 64.78
C TYR A 2 19.71 -8.69 63.95
N ILE A 3 20.52 -9.54 64.59
CA ILE A 3 21.31 -10.58 63.92
C ILE A 3 21.06 -11.89 64.67
N PRO A 4 19.93 -12.57 64.41
CA PRO A 4 19.62 -13.82 65.08
C PRO A 4 20.63 -14.91 64.69
N LYS A 5 20.93 -15.83 65.61
CA LYS A 5 21.81 -16.97 65.32
C LYS A 5 21.20 -17.82 64.19
N PRO A 6 22.00 -18.27 63.19
CA PRO A 6 23.46 -18.38 63.17
C PRO A 6 24.23 -17.11 62.75
N GLY A 7 23.55 -15.98 62.51
CA GLY A 7 24.18 -14.71 62.15
C GLY A 7 24.46 -14.52 60.65
N LYS A 8 23.75 -15.26 59.80
CA LYS A 8 23.83 -15.16 58.33
C LYS A 8 22.99 -14.04 57.72
N THR A 9 21.99 -13.54 58.45
CA THR A 9 21.07 -12.52 57.95
C THR A 9 20.95 -11.39 58.98
N ALA A 10 21.17 -10.16 58.54
CA ALA A 10 20.87 -8.97 59.30
C ALA A 10 19.43 -8.52 59.02
N PHE A 11 18.70 -8.19 60.09
CA PHE A 11 17.41 -7.50 60.00
C PHE A 11 17.57 -6.07 60.52
N VAL A 12 17.43 -5.07 59.65
CA VAL A 12 17.54 -3.66 59.97
C VAL A 12 16.16 -3.00 59.87
N ALA A 13 15.51 -2.81 61.02
CA ALA A 13 14.26 -2.06 61.08
C ALA A 13 14.53 -0.54 61.07
N ILE A 14 13.93 0.17 60.11
CA ILE A 14 14.02 1.63 59.94
C ILE A 14 12.62 2.17 59.63
N GLY A 15 12.06 2.96 60.55
CA GLY A 15 10.69 3.46 60.39
C GLY A 15 9.68 2.32 60.25
N ASN A 16 8.96 2.30 59.13
CA ASN A 16 7.99 1.25 58.78
C ASN A 16 8.56 0.18 57.83
N SER A 17 9.88 0.14 57.62
CA SER A 17 10.51 -0.84 56.74
C SER A 17 11.49 -1.73 57.51
N VAL A 18 11.61 -2.97 57.06
CA VAL A 18 12.60 -3.95 57.56
C VAL A 18 13.45 -4.36 56.38
N ILE A 19 14.73 -4.02 56.43
CA ILE A 19 15.74 -4.43 55.45
C ILE A 19 16.35 -5.75 55.91
N LEU A 20 16.32 -6.76 55.05
CA LEU A 20 17.00 -8.03 55.23
C LEU A 20 18.25 -7.99 54.35
N SER A 21 19.42 -8.22 54.92
CA SER A 21 20.68 -8.22 54.19
C SER A 21 21.50 -9.45 54.53
N ASP A 22 22.20 -9.96 53.53
CA ASP A 22 23.23 -10.98 53.75
C ASP A 22 24.29 -10.48 54.72
N LEU A 23 24.80 -11.40 55.54
CA LEU A 23 26.01 -11.21 56.33
C LEU A 23 26.91 -12.42 56.07
N ASP A 24 27.71 -12.34 55.01
CA ASP A 24 28.71 -13.36 54.72
C ASP A 24 29.85 -13.26 55.73
N ALA A 25 29.75 -14.06 56.80
CA ALA A 25 30.72 -14.08 57.90
C ALA A 25 32.15 -14.44 57.46
N VAL A 26 32.35 -14.97 56.25
CA VAL A 26 33.66 -15.43 55.74
C VAL A 26 34.54 -14.26 55.25
N SER A 27 33.95 -13.17 54.75
CA SER A 27 34.69 -12.03 54.21
C SER A 27 35.16 -11.03 55.28
N ALA A 28 34.57 -11.05 56.47
CA ALA A 28 34.98 -10.22 57.60
C ALA A 28 36.23 -10.74 58.33
N ALA A 29 36.72 -11.95 57.98
CA ALA A 29 37.86 -12.60 58.64
C ALA A 29 39.22 -12.37 57.94
N THR A 30 39.27 -11.68 56.80
CA THR A 30 40.54 -11.26 56.19
C THR A 30 41.06 -10.01 56.87
N ASN A 31 42.05 -10.21 57.76
CA ASN A 31 42.80 -9.20 58.49
C ASN A 31 43.54 -8.20 57.56
N ALA A 32 42.83 -7.27 56.94
CA ALA A 32 43.40 -6.08 56.30
C ALA A 32 43.06 -4.83 57.15
N PRO A 33 44.04 -3.99 57.53
CA PRO A 33 43.77 -2.80 58.31
C PRO A 33 43.24 -1.69 57.38
N GLY A 34 41.94 -1.71 57.12
CA GLY A 34 41.24 -0.71 56.33
C GLY A 34 39.73 -0.94 56.35
N PHE A 35 38.94 0.13 56.36
CA PHE A 35 37.49 0.03 56.22
C PHE A 35 37.18 -0.36 54.76
N GLN A 36 36.82 -1.62 54.54
CA GLN A 36 36.34 -2.11 53.26
C GLN A 36 34.81 -2.15 53.32
N TYR A 37 34.14 -1.47 52.37
CA TYR A 37 32.68 -1.53 52.27
C TYR A 37 32.27 -2.95 51.90
N TYR A 38 31.44 -3.57 52.73
CA TYR A 38 30.86 -4.87 52.44
C TYR A 38 29.66 -4.68 51.53
N GLU A 39 29.73 -5.23 50.33
CA GLU A 39 28.59 -5.32 49.42
C GLU A 39 27.87 -6.65 49.70
N PRO A 40 26.61 -6.61 50.19
CA PRO A 40 25.88 -7.82 50.49
C PRO A 40 25.57 -8.58 49.20
N LYS A 41 25.59 -9.91 49.26
CA LYS A 41 25.21 -10.76 48.10
C LYS A 41 23.77 -10.54 47.68
N TRP A 42 22.91 -10.25 48.65
CA TRP A 42 21.50 -9.98 48.46
C TRP A 42 21.01 -9.01 49.54
N GLU A 43 20.03 -8.21 49.17
CA GLU A 43 19.27 -7.34 50.06
C GLU A 43 17.80 -7.37 49.63
N ASP A 44 16.90 -7.38 50.61
CA ASP A 44 15.46 -7.32 50.40
C ASP A 44 14.81 -6.38 51.43
N VAL A 45 13.70 -5.75 51.08
CA VAL A 45 13.04 -4.73 51.92
C VAL A 45 11.55 -5.02 52.05
N VAL A 46 11.14 -5.36 53.26
CA VAL A 46 9.72 -5.47 53.61
C VAL A 46 9.24 -4.12 54.14
N THR A 47 8.38 -3.44 53.38
CA THR A 47 7.80 -2.15 53.77
C THR A 47 6.38 -2.34 54.28
N LEU A 48 6.06 -1.73 55.42
CA LEU A 48 4.71 -1.68 55.97
C LEU A 48 4.03 -0.40 55.52
N LYS A 49 2.71 -0.45 55.31
CA LYS A 49 1.91 0.73 54.98
C LYS A 49 2.08 1.81 56.05
N SER A 50 2.01 3.07 55.66
CA SER A 50 2.16 4.22 56.56
C SER A 50 1.13 4.25 57.70
N THR A 51 0.00 3.57 57.54
CA THR A 51 -1.03 3.38 58.55
C THR A 51 -0.65 2.39 59.65
N VAL A 52 0.38 1.58 59.45
CA VAL A 52 0.82 0.57 60.42
C VAL A 52 1.76 1.21 61.43
N GLN A 53 1.41 1.12 62.72
CA GLN A 53 2.28 1.54 63.81
C GLN A 53 2.95 0.33 64.46
N ILE A 54 4.29 0.29 64.41
CA ILE A 54 5.09 -0.70 65.15
C ILE A 54 5.27 -0.24 66.59
N ILE A 55 4.92 -1.09 67.56
CA ILE A 55 4.96 -0.78 69.00
C ILE A 55 6.04 -1.57 69.76
N GLY A 56 6.62 -2.61 69.16
CA GLY A 56 7.70 -3.36 69.78
C GLY A 56 8.41 -4.30 68.80
N PHE A 57 9.65 -4.64 69.12
CA PHE A 57 10.51 -5.53 68.33
C PHE A 57 11.09 -6.64 69.21
N GLY A 58 11.32 -7.80 68.61
CA GLY A 58 11.98 -8.97 69.15
C GLY A 58 12.59 -9.78 68.01
N TYR A 59 13.33 -10.82 68.33
CA TYR A 59 13.94 -11.69 67.32
C TYR A 59 13.99 -13.13 67.82
N GLU A 60 14.06 -14.07 66.88
CA GLU A 60 14.11 -15.50 67.13
C GLU A 60 15.36 -16.09 66.49
N ASP A 61 16.17 -16.78 67.29
CA ASP A 61 17.30 -17.57 66.81
C ASP A 61 16.80 -18.85 66.10
N GLN A 62 17.59 -19.37 65.16
CA GLN A 62 17.28 -20.64 64.48
C GLN A 62 17.19 -21.80 65.49
N SER A 63 16.09 -22.58 65.45
CA SER A 63 15.89 -23.74 66.32
C SER A 63 16.31 -25.04 65.64
N THR A 64 16.74 -26.04 66.42
CA THR A 64 17.20 -27.36 65.91
C THR A 64 16.09 -28.20 65.28
N THR A 65 14.83 -27.79 65.41
CA THR A 65 13.66 -28.63 65.09
C THR A 65 12.83 -28.16 63.90
N SER A 66 13.09 -26.97 63.31
CA SER A 66 12.56 -26.48 61.99
C SER A 66 12.43 -24.94 61.87
N GLY A 67 12.67 -24.15 62.92
CA GLY A 67 12.42 -22.70 62.88
C GLY A 67 13.56 -21.89 62.25
N ASN A 68 13.26 -21.07 61.22
CA ASN A 68 14.22 -20.13 60.63
C ASN A 68 14.48 -18.93 61.55
N PRO A 69 15.66 -18.28 61.46
CA PRO A 69 15.92 -17.03 62.16
C PRO A 69 14.95 -15.95 61.66
N ALA A 70 14.37 -15.18 62.58
CA ALA A 70 13.31 -14.24 62.26
C ALA A 70 13.38 -12.94 63.08
N LEU A 71 12.89 -11.85 62.49
CA LEU A 71 12.51 -10.65 63.21
C LEU A 71 11.03 -10.75 63.57
N VAL A 72 10.70 -10.50 64.83
CA VAL A 72 9.31 -10.44 65.31
C VAL A 72 9.01 -9.02 65.73
N PHE A 73 7.90 -8.45 65.31
CA PHE A 73 7.46 -7.16 65.81
C PHE A 73 5.97 -7.15 66.08
N ILE A 74 5.58 -6.32 67.04
CA ILE A 74 4.20 -6.15 67.47
C ILE A 74 3.72 -4.83 66.88
N THR A 75 2.56 -4.86 66.27
CA THR A 75 1.90 -3.69 65.69
C THR A 75 0.63 -3.37 66.46
N ALA A 76 0.24 -2.09 66.48
CA ALA A 76 -0.92 -1.63 67.24
C ALA A 76 -2.22 -2.30 66.77
N ASP A 77 -2.40 -2.41 65.45
CA ASP A 77 -3.68 -2.79 64.84
C ASP A 77 -3.66 -4.17 64.14
N HIS A 78 -2.49 -4.78 63.93
CA HIS A 78 -2.33 -6.01 63.14
C HIS A 78 -1.67 -7.16 63.93
N GLY A 79 -1.48 -7.00 65.24
CA GLY A 79 -0.96 -8.05 66.10
C GLY A 79 0.55 -8.31 65.93
N VAL A 80 0.96 -9.57 66.09
CA VAL A 80 2.36 -10.00 66.04
C VAL A 80 2.71 -10.44 64.62
N VAL A 81 3.77 -9.86 64.07
CA VAL A 81 4.27 -10.13 62.72
C VAL A 81 5.66 -10.70 62.82
N ARG A 82 5.90 -11.76 62.04
CA ARG A 82 7.16 -12.50 61.99
C ARG A 82 7.67 -12.44 60.56
N ILE A 83 8.85 -11.86 60.36
CA ILE A 83 9.57 -11.82 59.09
C ILE A 83 10.74 -12.79 59.21
N GLU A 84 10.80 -13.78 58.33
CA GLU A 84 11.85 -14.78 58.30
C GLU A 84 12.40 -14.96 56.89
N ARG A 85 13.66 -15.38 56.78
CA ARG A 85 14.25 -15.86 55.53
C ARG A 85 14.27 -17.39 55.55
N PHE A 86 13.71 -18.03 54.53
CA PHE A 86 13.84 -19.46 54.34
C PHE A 86 15.30 -19.80 53.98
N ALA A 87 15.93 -20.69 54.75
CA ALA A 87 17.31 -21.11 54.50
C ALA A 87 17.38 -22.12 53.34
N ASP A 88 18.46 -22.07 52.55
CA ASP A 88 18.74 -23.03 51.49
C ASP A 88 18.75 -24.45 52.08
N SER A 89 17.82 -25.31 51.64
CA SER A 89 17.80 -26.71 52.01
C SER A 89 19.06 -27.39 51.47
N SER A 90 20.07 -27.58 52.32
CA SER A 90 21.32 -28.28 51.97
C SER A 90 21.17 -29.78 51.67
N THR A 91 19.95 -30.25 51.39
CA THR A 91 19.61 -31.64 51.08
C THR A 91 19.08 -31.84 49.67
N ASP A 92 18.76 -30.78 48.95
CA ASP A 92 18.52 -30.90 47.52
C ASP A 92 19.90 -30.83 46.85
N LEU A 93 20.29 -31.94 46.22
CA LEU A 93 21.38 -31.94 45.25
C LEU A 93 21.21 -30.68 44.41
N ILE A 94 22.24 -29.84 44.39
CA ILE A 94 22.33 -28.66 43.54
C ILE A 94 22.04 -29.15 42.12
N THR A 95 20.77 -29.08 41.73
CA THR A 95 20.40 -28.89 40.35
C THR A 95 20.90 -27.49 40.06
N GLU A 96 21.66 -27.33 38.99
CA GLU A 96 22.37 -26.10 38.64
C GLU A 96 21.44 -24.89 38.37
N GLU A 97 20.18 -24.89 38.82
CA GLU A 97 19.12 -24.10 38.23
C GLU A 97 18.71 -22.79 38.94
N SER A 98 19.25 -22.42 40.10
CA SER A 98 19.23 -20.99 40.53
C SER A 98 19.94 -20.75 41.86
N ASP A 99 20.80 -19.72 41.91
CA ASP A 99 21.28 -19.15 43.16
C ASP A 99 20.13 -18.38 43.83
N PRO A 100 19.68 -18.74 45.05
CA PRO A 100 18.59 -18.03 45.75
C PRO A 100 18.98 -16.61 46.19
N SER A 101 20.25 -16.23 46.02
CA SER A 101 20.74 -14.86 46.19
C SER A 101 20.77 -14.07 44.88
N ASP A 102 20.43 -14.69 43.75
CA ASP A 102 20.33 -14.02 42.45
C ASP A 102 19.28 -12.89 42.50
N PRO A 103 19.65 -11.64 42.14
CA PRO A 103 18.72 -10.52 42.05
C PRO A 103 17.45 -10.84 41.24
N VAL A 104 17.53 -11.68 40.19
CA VAL A 104 16.36 -12.08 39.40
C VAL A 104 15.39 -12.92 40.23
N THR A 105 15.89 -13.93 40.93
CA THR A 105 15.11 -14.83 41.80
C THR A 105 14.44 -14.06 42.95
N LEU A 106 15.16 -13.11 43.55
CA LEU A 106 14.64 -12.25 44.62
C LEU A 106 13.53 -11.34 44.11
N LEU A 107 13.78 -10.63 43.00
CA LEU A 107 12.79 -9.75 42.40
C LEU A 107 11.54 -10.51 41.96
N LYS A 108 11.72 -11.70 41.35
CA LYS A 108 10.62 -12.60 41.00
C LYS A 108 9.76 -12.95 42.22
N SER A 109 10.39 -13.42 43.30
CA SER A 109 9.67 -13.78 44.54
C SER A 109 8.91 -12.59 45.12
N HIS A 110 9.50 -11.39 45.08
CA HIS A 110 8.84 -10.18 45.53
C HIS A 110 7.64 -9.80 44.64
N ILE A 111 7.78 -9.89 43.32
CA ILE A 111 6.67 -9.67 42.37
C ILE A 111 5.53 -10.65 42.65
N GLU A 112 5.83 -11.93 42.85
CA GLU A 112 4.83 -12.95 43.20
C GLU A 112 4.07 -12.58 44.48
N GLN A 113 4.80 -12.25 45.55
CA GLN A 113 4.15 -11.81 46.79
C GLN A 113 3.27 -10.57 46.55
N ALA A 114 3.74 -9.62 45.75
CA ALA A 114 3.00 -8.41 45.43
C ALA A 114 1.68 -8.69 44.70
N ILE A 115 1.67 -9.59 43.70
CA ILE A 115 0.46 -9.87 42.92
C ILE A 115 -0.52 -10.78 43.68
N PHE A 116 -0.02 -11.79 44.42
CA PHE A 116 -0.86 -12.74 45.15
C PHE A 116 -1.45 -12.13 46.43
N TYR A 117 -0.74 -11.20 47.07
CA TYR A 117 -1.16 -10.57 48.33
C TYR A 117 -1.40 -9.06 48.18
N SER A 118 -1.67 -8.58 46.96
CA SER A 118 -1.91 -7.17 46.63
C SER A 118 -2.97 -6.48 47.52
N ASP A 119 -4.00 -7.23 47.94
CA ASP A 119 -5.07 -6.75 48.81
C ASP A 119 -4.68 -6.60 50.30
N SER A 120 -3.42 -6.84 50.65
CA SER A 120 -2.92 -6.72 52.03
C SER A 120 -3.20 -5.32 52.60
N SER A 121 -3.89 -5.22 53.73
CA SER A 121 -4.06 -3.95 54.46
C SER A 121 -2.78 -3.50 55.19
N PHE A 122 -1.73 -4.32 55.12
CA PHE A 122 -0.59 -4.26 56.03
C PHE A 122 0.74 -4.00 55.31
N ILE A 123 1.07 -4.76 54.27
CA ILE A 123 2.34 -4.68 53.54
C ILE A 123 2.19 -3.73 52.34
N ASP A 124 3.22 -2.92 52.11
CA ASP A 124 3.43 -2.20 50.87
C ASP A 124 4.50 -2.91 50.07
N PHE A 125 4.11 -3.43 48.91
CA PHE A 125 5.00 -4.19 48.03
C PHE A 125 5.73 -3.30 47.01
N ASN A 126 5.50 -1.99 47.01
CA ASN A 126 6.19 -1.11 46.07
C ASN A 126 7.67 -0.92 46.43
N PHE A 127 8.51 -0.78 45.41
CA PHE A 127 9.95 -0.58 45.58
C PHE A 127 10.31 0.89 45.81
N GLY A 128 11.32 1.11 46.65
CA GLY A 128 11.99 2.42 46.80
C GLY A 128 13.33 2.54 46.06
N THR A 129 13.93 1.43 45.65
CA THR A 129 15.21 1.32 44.94
C THR A 129 15.00 0.73 43.55
N GLY A 130 15.71 1.23 42.53
CA GLY A 130 15.56 0.78 41.14
C GLY A 130 16.42 -0.44 40.82
N TYR A 131 15.80 -1.50 40.30
CA TYR A 131 16.51 -2.61 39.65
C TYR A 131 16.90 -2.23 38.22
N SER A 132 17.96 -2.83 37.68
CA SER A 132 18.30 -2.69 36.26
C SER A 132 17.35 -3.50 35.38
N LEU A 133 17.23 -3.10 34.11
CA LEU A 133 16.38 -3.80 33.15
C LEU A 133 16.76 -5.28 32.96
N ASP A 134 18.05 -5.60 33.07
CA ASP A 134 18.59 -6.96 32.96
C ASP A 134 18.11 -7.89 34.09
N VAL A 135 17.63 -7.33 35.20
CA VAL A 135 17.04 -8.08 36.31
C VAL A 135 15.51 -8.08 36.21
N ILE A 136 14.91 -6.93 35.90
CA ILE A 136 13.45 -6.76 35.84
C ILE A 136 12.84 -7.65 34.75
N SER A 137 13.40 -7.62 33.54
CA SER A 137 12.82 -8.33 32.39
C SER A 137 12.79 -9.85 32.60
N PRO A 138 13.88 -10.54 32.97
CA PRO A 138 13.85 -11.98 33.26
C PRO A 138 12.92 -12.35 34.42
N ALA A 139 12.88 -11.54 35.49
CA ALA A 139 12.02 -11.79 36.64
C ALA A 139 10.53 -11.74 36.26
N VAL A 140 10.11 -10.67 35.57
CA VAL A 140 8.73 -10.52 35.09
C VAL A 140 8.36 -11.63 34.11
N ASN A 141 9.25 -11.98 33.17
CA ASN A 141 9.00 -13.06 32.21
C ASN A 141 8.80 -14.41 32.92
N SER A 142 9.58 -14.69 33.96
CA SER A 142 9.41 -15.91 34.76
C SER A 142 8.05 -15.94 35.46
N VAL A 143 7.65 -14.85 36.13
CA VAL A 143 6.33 -14.75 36.77
C VAL A 143 5.20 -14.94 35.76
N VAL A 144 5.30 -14.30 34.59
CA VAL A 144 4.32 -14.43 33.51
C VAL A 144 4.19 -15.89 33.04
N SER A 145 5.32 -16.58 32.81
CA SER A 145 5.32 -17.99 32.41
C SER A 145 4.68 -18.88 33.48
N GLU A 146 5.00 -18.64 34.76
CA GLU A 146 4.42 -19.44 35.85
C GLU A 146 2.92 -19.25 36.02
N ILE A 147 2.43 -18.04 35.78
CA ILE A 147 0.98 -17.77 35.78
C ILE A 147 0.34 -18.49 34.58
N LEU A 148 0.92 -18.40 33.39
CA LEU A 148 0.38 -19.07 32.19
C LEU A 148 0.29 -20.59 32.35
N ASP A 149 1.36 -21.21 32.88
CA ASP A 149 1.50 -22.67 32.95
C ASP A 149 1.03 -23.26 34.30
N SER A 150 0.49 -22.41 35.18
CA SER A 150 0.02 -22.77 36.52
C SER A 150 1.08 -23.44 37.42
N THR A 151 2.34 -23.07 37.26
CA THR A 151 3.47 -23.68 37.99
C THR A 151 3.89 -22.91 39.24
N SER A 152 3.35 -21.70 39.45
CA SER A 152 3.69 -20.89 40.61
C SER A 152 3.34 -21.60 41.94
N PRO A 153 4.23 -21.57 42.95
CA PRO A 153 3.99 -22.23 44.23
C PRO A 153 2.82 -21.62 45.03
N TYR A 154 2.42 -20.38 44.70
CA TYR A 154 1.29 -19.70 45.33
C TYR A 154 -0.07 -20.04 44.69
N LEU A 155 -0.08 -20.73 43.55
CA LEU A 155 -1.32 -21.23 42.95
C LEU A 155 -1.79 -22.51 43.64
N PRO A 156 -3.12 -22.72 43.77
CA PRO A 156 -3.65 -23.99 44.23
C PRO A 156 -3.15 -25.14 43.34
N PRO A 157 -2.66 -26.26 43.92
CA PRO A 157 -2.13 -27.38 43.15
C PRO A 157 -3.20 -28.08 42.29
N ASN A 158 -4.47 -27.94 42.66
CA ASN A 158 -5.61 -28.40 41.89
C ASN A 158 -6.78 -27.41 42.03
N PHE A 159 -7.32 -26.94 40.90
CA PHE A 159 -8.52 -26.11 40.89
C PHE A 159 -9.80 -26.96 40.89
N SER A 160 -10.86 -26.45 41.53
CA SER A 160 -12.21 -27.04 41.48
C SER A 160 -12.76 -27.11 40.05
N SER A 161 -12.55 -26.06 39.27
CA SER A 161 -12.94 -25.98 37.86
C SER A 161 -11.87 -25.24 37.03
N THR A 162 -11.82 -25.51 35.72
CA THR A 162 -10.94 -24.76 34.81
C THR A 162 -11.29 -23.27 34.76
N ARG A 163 -12.56 -22.93 34.95
CA ARG A 163 -13.04 -21.55 34.99
C ARG A 163 -12.51 -20.76 36.19
N ASP A 164 -12.45 -21.39 37.37
CA ASP A 164 -11.87 -20.77 38.57
C ASP A 164 -10.37 -20.51 38.37
N SER A 165 -9.67 -21.44 37.73
CA SER A 165 -8.26 -21.30 37.35
C SER A 165 -8.02 -20.11 36.41
N PHE A 166 -8.83 -19.96 35.35
CA PHE A 166 -8.72 -18.80 34.47
C PHE A 166 -9.01 -17.49 35.20
N THR A 167 -10.05 -17.45 36.03
CA THR A 167 -10.45 -16.22 36.74
C THR A 167 -9.34 -15.71 37.64
N LEU A 168 -8.73 -16.60 38.44
CA LEU A 168 -7.61 -16.23 39.31
C LEU A 168 -6.40 -15.76 38.51
N ARG A 169 -5.97 -16.52 37.50
CA ARG A 169 -4.79 -16.20 36.69
C ARG A 169 -4.95 -14.90 35.88
N LEU A 170 -6.14 -14.65 35.32
CA LEU A 170 -6.46 -13.39 34.64
C LEU A 170 -6.39 -12.20 35.59
N ASN A 171 -6.88 -12.36 36.83
CA ASN A 171 -6.78 -11.32 37.85
C ASN A 171 -5.32 -11.06 38.23
N LEU A 172 -4.50 -12.11 38.41
CA LEU A 172 -3.07 -11.97 38.71
C LEU A 172 -2.31 -11.20 37.62
N LEU A 173 -2.59 -11.46 36.34
CA LEU A 173 -1.96 -10.71 35.23
C LEU A 173 -2.41 -9.25 35.20
N LYS A 174 -3.69 -8.96 35.50
CA LYS A 174 -4.18 -7.57 35.63
C LYS A 174 -3.51 -6.84 36.79
N THR A 175 -3.39 -7.50 37.94
CA THR A 175 -2.65 -6.96 39.09
C THR A 175 -1.17 -6.76 38.76
N LEU A 176 -0.56 -7.65 37.96
CA LEU A 176 0.82 -7.50 37.50
C LEU A 176 0.99 -6.29 36.57
N ILE A 177 0.02 -5.99 35.70
CA ILE A 177 0.01 -4.77 34.88
C ILE A 177 0.00 -3.53 35.78
N ASP A 178 -0.89 -3.48 36.77
CA ASP A 178 -0.99 -2.35 37.69
C ASP A 178 0.28 -2.20 38.55
N TYR A 179 0.84 -3.32 39.01
CA TYR A 179 2.10 -3.35 39.74
C TYR A 179 3.28 -2.82 38.90
N ALA A 180 3.38 -3.26 37.64
CA ALA A 180 4.44 -2.81 36.73
C ALA A 180 4.31 -1.31 36.44
N ARG A 181 3.09 -0.79 36.27
CA ARG A 181 2.84 0.65 36.06
C ARG A 181 3.29 1.52 37.22
N VAL A 182 3.28 1.01 38.45
CA VAL A 182 3.75 1.76 39.62
C VAL A 182 5.27 1.62 39.80
N ASN A 183 5.82 0.42 39.59
CA ASN A 183 7.18 0.10 40.02
C ASN A 183 8.23 0.12 38.89
N PHE A 184 7.83 0.00 37.63
CA PHE A 184 8.74 -0.19 36.49
C PHE A 184 8.46 0.80 35.35
N LEU A 185 8.13 2.05 35.66
CA LEU A 185 7.79 3.10 34.69
C LEU A 185 8.77 3.18 33.51
N ASP A 186 10.08 3.18 33.80
CA ASP A 186 11.14 3.29 32.78
C ASP A 186 11.29 2.04 31.89
N ALA A 187 10.70 0.90 32.29
CA ALA A 187 10.76 -0.37 31.58
C ALA A 187 9.39 -0.80 30.99
N LEU A 188 8.34 0.01 31.11
CA LEU A 188 7.00 -0.35 30.63
C LEU A 188 6.95 -0.67 29.14
N TYR A 189 7.80 -0.01 28.33
CA TYR A 189 7.84 -0.18 26.89
C TYR A 189 8.16 -1.61 26.44
N ILE A 190 8.83 -2.40 27.29
CA ILE A 190 9.18 -3.79 27.02
C ILE A 190 8.38 -4.77 27.89
N LEU A 191 7.99 -4.39 29.10
CA LEU A 191 7.28 -5.27 30.03
C LEU A 191 5.78 -5.40 29.71
N LEU A 192 5.10 -4.29 29.40
CA LEU A 192 3.65 -4.32 29.15
C LEU A 192 3.27 -5.23 27.96
N PRO A 193 3.95 -5.18 26.81
CA PRO A 193 3.64 -6.10 25.70
C PRO A 193 3.69 -7.57 26.12
N VAL A 194 4.67 -7.97 26.95
CA VAL A 194 4.80 -9.36 27.41
C VAL A 194 3.67 -9.77 28.35
N ILE A 195 3.34 -8.92 29.32
CA ILE A 195 2.27 -9.22 30.29
C ILE A 195 0.90 -9.23 29.59
N VAL A 196 0.68 -8.30 28.66
CA VAL A 196 -0.57 -8.21 27.89
C VAL A 196 -0.71 -9.40 26.93
N GLU A 197 0.36 -9.81 26.24
CA GLU A 197 0.32 -11.03 25.41
C GLU A 197 -0.10 -12.26 26.23
N ALA A 198 0.43 -12.42 27.44
CA ALA A 198 0.02 -13.51 28.33
C ALA A 198 -1.44 -13.40 28.77
N LEU A 199 -1.90 -12.18 29.09
CA LEU A 199 -3.29 -11.91 29.45
C LEU A 199 -4.22 -12.30 28.29
N GLU A 200 -3.87 -11.93 27.07
CA GLU A 200 -4.61 -12.23 25.86
C GLU A 200 -4.68 -13.73 25.58
N LYS A 201 -3.54 -14.43 25.63
CA LYS A 201 -3.49 -15.89 25.44
C LYS A 201 -4.38 -16.61 26.45
N LEU A 202 -4.37 -16.16 27.71
CA LEU A 202 -5.19 -16.73 28.76
C LEU A 202 -6.69 -16.41 28.59
N GLU A 203 -7.03 -15.21 28.13
CA GLU A 203 -8.42 -14.83 27.86
C GLU A 203 -8.97 -15.52 26.62
N VAL A 204 -8.16 -15.70 25.57
CA VAL A 204 -8.47 -16.57 24.42
C VAL A 204 -8.78 -17.99 24.89
N ALA A 205 -7.92 -18.55 25.74
CA ALA A 205 -8.10 -19.88 26.30
C ALA A 205 -9.40 -19.98 27.13
N SER A 206 -9.69 -18.97 27.95
CA SER A 206 -10.93 -18.90 28.75
C SER A 206 -12.18 -18.83 27.87
N ASN A 207 -12.16 -17.97 26.84
CA ASN A 207 -13.28 -17.81 25.93
C ASN A 207 -13.51 -19.07 25.08
N LEU A 208 -12.44 -19.71 24.62
CA LEU A 208 -12.53 -21.01 23.94
C LEU A 208 -13.11 -22.08 24.87
N TRP A 209 -12.66 -22.16 26.13
CA TRP A 209 -13.23 -23.08 27.12
C TRP A 209 -14.73 -22.85 27.30
N ASN A 210 -15.16 -21.60 27.47
CA ASN A 210 -16.58 -21.26 27.66
C ASN A 210 -17.46 -21.71 26.47
N MET A 211 -16.93 -21.70 25.25
CA MET A 211 -17.66 -22.19 24.07
C MET A 211 -17.79 -23.72 24.05
N ILE A 212 -16.73 -24.45 24.42
CA ILE A 212 -16.71 -25.93 24.37
C ILE A 212 -17.29 -26.61 25.61
N ASP A 213 -17.44 -25.89 26.73
CA ASP A 213 -17.93 -26.44 28.01
C ASP A 213 -19.47 -26.54 28.08
N SER A 214 -20.15 -26.34 26.95
CA SER A 214 -21.59 -26.50 26.82
C SER A 214 -21.98 -27.86 26.22
N GLN A 215 -23.18 -28.34 26.53
CA GLN A 215 -23.69 -29.63 26.05
C GLN A 215 -24.38 -29.54 24.68
N ASN A 216 -24.20 -28.44 23.94
CA ASN A 216 -24.81 -28.30 22.64
C ASN A 216 -24.05 -29.13 21.57
N PRO A 217 -24.70 -29.57 20.49
CA PRO A 217 -24.07 -30.44 19.49
C PRO A 217 -22.80 -29.86 18.86
N ASP A 218 -22.76 -28.55 18.62
CA ASP A 218 -21.63 -27.87 18.00
C ASP A 218 -20.43 -27.79 18.94
N ALA A 219 -20.65 -27.50 20.23
CA ALA A 219 -19.64 -27.50 21.28
C ALA A 219 -19.04 -28.89 21.49
N VAL A 220 -19.86 -29.96 21.43
CA VAL A 220 -19.36 -31.34 21.49
C VAL A 220 -18.47 -31.67 20.29
N LYS A 221 -18.85 -31.25 19.08
CA LYS A 221 -18.04 -31.40 17.87
C LYS A 221 -16.72 -30.61 17.99
N MET A 222 -16.78 -29.34 18.37
CA MET A 222 -15.61 -28.48 18.57
C MET A 222 -14.67 -29.06 19.63
N LYS A 223 -15.20 -29.54 20.76
CA LYS A 223 -14.42 -30.20 21.82
C LYS A 223 -13.72 -31.46 21.31
N SER A 224 -14.37 -32.24 20.45
CA SER A 224 -13.75 -33.41 19.82
C SER A 224 -12.64 -33.04 18.84
N MET A 225 -12.85 -32.02 18.01
CA MET A 225 -11.84 -31.49 17.09
C MET A 225 -10.63 -30.94 17.84
N LEU A 226 -10.86 -30.11 18.87
CA LEU A 226 -9.84 -29.56 19.75
C LEU A 226 -8.99 -30.66 20.39
N LYS A 227 -9.62 -31.71 20.92
CA LYS A 227 -8.89 -32.85 21.50
C LYS A 227 -7.94 -33.50 20.51
N LYS A 228 -8.36 -33.67 19.24
CA LYS A 228 -7.52 -34.26 18.19
C LYS A 228 -6.33 -33.37 17.87
N ILE A 229 -6.53 -32.06 17.79
CA ILE A 229 -5.47 -31.07 17.52
C ILE A 229 -4.43 -31.04 18.64
N ILE A 230 -4.87 -31.03 19.91
CA ILE A 230 -3.97 -31.04 21.07
C ILE A 230 -3.11 -32.32 21.08
N ILE A 231 -3.71 -33.48 20.78
CA ILE A 231 -2.97 -34.75 20.71
C ILE A 231 -2.01 -34.76 19.51
N HIS A 232 -2.44 -34.23 18.36
CA HIS A 232 -1.63 -34.19 17.14
C HIS A 232 -0.34 -33.38 17.34
N ASN A 233 -0.42 -32.26 18.07
CA ASN A 233 0.69 -31.37 18.35
C ASN A 233 1.50 -31.75 19.62
N ASP A 234 1.24 -32.92 20.23
CA ASP A 234 1.90 -33.39 21.46
C ASP A 234 1.81 -32.39 22.65
N LEU A 235 0.71 -31.64 22.71
CA LEU A 235 0.49 -30.58 23.72
C LEU A 235 -0.20 -31.10 25.00
N ALA A 236 -0.18 -32.42 25.23
CA ALA A 236 -0.70 -33.03 26.44
C ALA A 236 0.02 -34.34 26.76
N GLN A 237 0.29 -34.59 28.05
CA GLN A 237 0.85 -35.87 28.49
C GLN A 237 -0.17 -37.00 28.30
N THR A 238 0.22 -38.05 27.56
CA THR A 238 -0.59 -39.23 27.24
C THR A 238 -0.71 -40.23 28.41
N SER A 239 -0.87 -39.74 29.64
CA SER A 239 -1.22 -40.60 30.77
C SER A 239 -2.70 -41.00 30.69
N VAL A 240 -3.00 -42.28 30.92
CA VAL A 240 -4.30 -42.93 30.63
C VAL A 240 -5.48 -42.38 31.47
N SER A 241 -5.24 -41.45 32.40
CA SER A 241 -6.25 -40.97 33.37
C SER A 241 -6.53 -39.46 33.39
N GLN A 242 -5.77 -38.64 32.65
CA GLN A 242 -5.94 -37.19 32.68
C GLN A 242 -6.81 -36.68 31.52
N ASP A 243 -7.68 -35.71 31.82
CA ASP A 243 -8.44 -34.97 30.81
C ASP A 243 -7.48 -34.13 29.96
N THR A 244 -7.22 -34.60 28.73
CA THR A 244 -6.30 -33.99 27.76
C THR A 244 -6.56 -32.50 27.56
N ILE A 245 -7.83 -32.09 27.47
CA ILE A 245 -8.19 -30.70 27.18
C ILE A 245 -7.93 -29.84 28.42
N ARG A 246 -8.29 -30.35 29.61
CA ARG A 246 -8.04 -29.65 30.87
C ARG A 246 -6.55 -29.51 31.16
N TYR A 247 -5.75 -30.53 30.84
CA TYR A 247 -4.30 -30.47 30.98
C TYR A 247 -3.70 -29.33 30.15
N PHE A 248 -4.08 -29.25 28.87
CA PHE A 248 -3.63 -28.19 27.97
C PHE A 248 -3.95 -26.79 28.52
N PHE A 249 -5.20 -26.55 28.92
CA PHE A 249 -5.61 -25.24 29.46
C PHE A 249 -5.02 -24.91 30.83
N THR A 250 -4.37 -25.87 31.48
CA THR A 250 -3.70 -25.64 32.76
C THR A 250 -2.22 -25.30 32.54
N HIS A 251 -1.52 -26.04 31.67
CA HIS A 251 -0.05 -26.01 31.59
C HIS A 251 0.54 -25.58 30.24
N ASN A 252 -0.24 -25.49 29.16
CA ASN A 252 0.26 -25.26 27.81
C ASN A 252 -0.47 -24.12 27.10
N VAL A 253 -0.97 -23.13 27.86
CA VAL A 253 -1.71 -21.99 27.29
C VAL A 253 -0.83 -21.11 26.40
N GLY A 254 0.49 -21.13 26.60
CA GLY A 254 1.44 -20.45 25.72
C GLY A 254 1.30 -20.82 24.24
N GLU A 255 0.90 -22.06 23.94
CA GLU A 255 0.75 -22.63 22.60
C GLU A 255 -0.66 -22.46 22.00
N ILE A 256 -1.51 -21.63 22.62
CA ILE A 256 -2.91 -21.44 22.19
C ILE A 256 -3.04 -20.96 20.74
N LEU A 257 -2.06 -20.24 20.20
CA LEU A 257 -2.10 -19.75 18.82
C LEU A 257 -2.19 -20.88 17.81
N VAL A 258 -1.32 -21.89 17.95
CA VAL A 258 -1.26 -23.05 17.04
C VAL A 258 -2.59 -23.80 17.10
N VAL A 259 -3.05 -24.08 18.32
CA VAL A 259 -4.31 -24.80 18.57
C VAL A 259 -5.52 -24.04 18.01
N LEU A 260 -5.60 -22.74 18.23
CA LEU A 260 -6.70 -21.92 17.72
C LEU A 260 -6.68 -21.85 16.18
N THR A 261 -5.51 -21.71 15.58
CA THR A 261 -5.35 -21.63 14.13
C THR A 261 -5.85 -22.92 13.46
N GLU A 262 -5.34 -24.07 13.91
CA GLU A 262 -5.78 -25.37 13.37
C GLU A 262 -7.25 -25.65 13.65
N LEU A 263 -7.78 -25.21 14.80
CA LEU A 263 -9.19 -25.37 15.14
C LEU A 263 -10.07 -24.57 14.19
N VAL A 264 -9.72 -23.32 13.91
CA VAL A 264 -10.44 -22.45 12.96
C VAL A 264 -10.42 -23.08 11.56
N GLU A 265 -9.28 -23.58 11.09
CA GLU A 265 -9.15 -24.26 9.79
C GLU A 265 -9.96 -25.57 9.72
N THR A 266 -9.93 -26.35 10.78
CA THR A 266 -10.69 -27.61 10.89
C THR A 266 -12.19 -27.34 10.91
N ILE A 267 -12.64 -26.33 11.65
CA ILE A 267 -14.05 -25.95 11.71
C ILE A 267 -14.51 -25.43 10.34
N PHE A 268 -13.70 -24.60 9.68
CA PHE A 268 -14.01 -24.00 8.38
C PHE A 268 -14.25 -25.04 7.28
N THR A 269 -13.58 -26.20 7.35
CA THR A 269 -13.73 -27.30 6.39
C THR A 269 -14.79 -28.33 6.81
N SER A 270 -15.45 -28.13 7.95
CA SER A 270 -16.41 -29.07 8.54
C SER A 270 -17.87 -28.62 8.37
N ASP A 271 -18.81 -29.45 8.82
CA ASP A 271 -20.25 -29.19 8.83
C ASP A 271 -20.71 -28.38 10.07
N VAL A 272 -19.82 -27.58 10.65
CA VAL A 272 -20.17 -26.66 11.75
C VAL A 272 -20.68 -25.36 11.15
N PRO A 273 -21.80 -24.78 11.64
CA PRO A 273 -22.35 -23.55 11.08
C PRO A 273 -21.36 -22.39 11.12
N LEU A 274 -21.31 -21.61 10.03
CA LEU A 274 -20.40 -20.45 9.91
C LEU A 274 -20.60 -19.41 11.03
N ASN A 275 -21.81 -19.29 11.58
CA ASN A 275 -22.09 -18.40 12.71
C ASN A 275 -21.31 -18.79 13.98
N VAL A 276 -21.09 -20.09 14.22
CA VAL A 276 -20.28 -20.56 15.36
C VAL A 276 -18.82 -20.16 15.18
N LEU A 277 -18.32 -20.25 13.94
CA LEU A 277 -16.97 -19.83 13.60
C LEU A 277 -16.78 -18.32 13.75
N LEU A 278 -17.76 -17.52 13.32
CA LEU A 278 -17.76 -16.06 13.53
C LEU A 278 -17.79 -15.71 15.03
N GLN A 279 -18.62 -16.40 15.82
CA GLN A 279 -18.66 -16.23 17.27
C GLN A 279 -17.34 -16.60 17.92
N LEU A 280 -16.67 -17.67 17.45
CA LEU A 280 -15.34 -18.05 17.92
C LEU A 280 -14.35 -16.93 17.67
N LEU A 281 -14.27 -16.41 16.44
CA LEU A 281 -13.37 -15.31 16.08
C LEU A 281 -13.65 -14.03 16.87
N VAL A 282 -14.92 -13.68 17.10
CA VAL A 282 -15.26 -12.52 17.96
C VAL A 282 -14.78 -12.76 19.39
N SER A 283 -15.06 -13.93 19.96
CA SER A 283 -14.73 -14.21 21.36
C SER A 283 -13.22 -14.32 21.59
N THR A 284 -12.46 -14.82 20.61
CA THR A 284 -11.00 -15.00 20.77
C THR A 284 -10.20 -13.83 20.22
N ILE A 285 -10.54 -13.26 19.06
CA ILE A 285 -9.73 -12.20 18.46
C ILE A 285 -10.22 -10.82 18.91
N HIS A 286 -11.53 -10.53 18.81
CA HIS A 286 -12.03 -9.22 19.21
C HIS A 286 -12.03 -9.04 20.74
N ASP A 287 -12.69 -9.95 21.46
CA ASP A 287 -12.94 -9.78 22.88
C ASP A 287 -11.70 -10.02 23.74
N ALA A 288 -10.79 -10.91 23.34
CA ALA A 288 -9.57 -11.20 24.09
C ALA A 288 -8.34 -10.45 23.59
N VAL A 289 -8.08 -10.37 22.28
CA VAL A 289 -6.87 -9.68 21.76
C VAL A 289 -7.12 -8.19 21.58
N HIS A 290 -8.01 -7.79 20.67
CA HIS A 290 -8.24 -6.38 20.33
C HIS A 290 -8.60 -5.50 21.53
N LYS A 291 -9.48 -5.95 22.43
CA LYS A 291 -9.86 -5.16 23.61
C LYS A 291 -8.70 -4.96 24.59
N ASN A 292 -7.88 -5.97 24.83
CA ASN A 292 -6.76 -5.86 25.75
C ASN A 292 -5.65 -4.98 25.17
N GLU A 293 -5.31 -5.15 23.89
CA GLU A 293 -4.44 -4.23 23.17
C GLU A 293 -4.92 -2.77 23.28
N VAL A 294 -6.21 -2.51 22.98
CA VAL A 294 -6.77 -1.15 23.06
C VAL A 294 -6.78 -0.60 24.48
N MET A 295 -6.99 -1.46 25.49
CA MET A 295 -7.09 -1.04 26.89
C MET A 295 -5.73 -0.79 27.55
N PHE A 296 -4.73 -1.60 27.23
CA PHE A 296 -3.47 -1.63 27.98
C PHE A 296 -2.27 -1.10 27.20
N ILE A 297 -2.31 -1.10 25.87
CA ILE A 297 -1.17 -0.75 25.00
C ILE A 297 -1.48 0.49 24.15
N PHE A 298 -2.63 0.50 23.46
CA PHE A 298 -2.97 1.54 22.49
C PHE A 298 -3.04 2.93 23.13
N GLY A 299 -2.35 3.90 22.52
CA GLY A 299 -2.30 5.29 22.99
C GLY A 299 -1.13 5.61 23.92
N ILE A 300 -0.34 4.61 24.33
CA ILE A 300 0.91 4.82 25.08
C ILE A 300 2.03 5.09 24.06
N SER A 301 2.57 6.31 24.05
CA SER A 301 3.53 6.75 23.02
C SER A 301 4.93 6.18 23.23
N GLU A 302 5.22 5.73 24.44
CA GLU A 302 6.49 5.15 24.86
C GLU A 302 6.67 3.71 24.37
N ILE A 303 5.57 3.00 24.06
CA ILE A 303 5.61 1.64 23.51
C ILE A 303 5.77 1.74 21.99
N PRO A 304 6.92 1.33 21.42
CA PRO A 304 7.06 1.31 19.97
C PRO A 304 6.14 0.23 19.37
N PRO A 305 5.62 0.43 18.15
CA PRO A 305 4.97 -0.62 17.38
C PRO A 305 5.77 -1.93 17.40
N PHE A 306 5.10 -3.02 17.75
CA PHE A 306 5.69 -4.35 17.84
C PHE A 306 4.82 -5.37 17.10
N ARG A 307 5.40 -6.54 16.80
CA ARG A 307 4.67 -7.64 16.17
C ARG A 307 3.80 -8.33 17.21
N LEU A 308 2.48 -8.22 17.05
CA LEU A 308 1.53 -8.99 17.85
C LEU A 308 1.73 -10.50 17.63
N TRP A 309 1.61 -11.28 18.71
CA TRP A 309 1.77 -12.74 18.68
C TRP A 309 0.83 -13.44 17.69
N ILE A 310 -0.35 -12.87 17.43
CA ILE A 310 -1.34 -13.42 16.50
C ILE A 310 -0.85 -13.50 15.05
N PHE A 311 0.16 -12.70 14.68
CA PHE A 311 0.83 -12.79 13.37
C PHE A 311 1.84 -13.93 13.28
N GLY A 312 2.02 -14.72 14.36
CA GLY A 312 2.83 -15.93 14.35
C GLY A 312 2.23 -17.08 13.54
N SER A 313 0.96 -16.98 13.14
CA SER A 313 0.26 -17.98 12.33
C SER A 313 -0.59 -17.33 11.22
N ASN A 314 -1.23 -18.16 10.40
CA ASN A 314 -2.16 -17.72 9.34
C ASN A 314 -3.57 -17.38 9.86
N LEU A 315 -3.77 -17.30 11.19
CA LEU A 315 -5.08 -17.09 11.79
C LEU A 315 -5.79 -15.83 11.28
N LEU A 316 -5.06 -14.71 11.12
CA LEU A 316 -5.64 -13.47 10.59
C LEU A 316 -6.14 -13.63 9.15
N VAL A 317 -5.35 -14.28 8.29
CA VAL A 317 -5.72 -14.53 6.89
C VAL A 317 -6.97 -15.41 6.85
N LYS A 318 -7.03 -16.45 7.69
CA LYS A 318 -8.22 -17.30 7.80
C LYS A 318 -9.43 -16.53 8.34
N ALA A 319 -9.24 -15.67 9.33
CA ALA A 319 -10.30 -14.81 9.85
C ALA A 319 -10.87 -13.87 8.76
N GLU A 320 -10.00 -13.30 7.90
CA GLU A 320 -10.43 -12.47 6.75
C GLU A 320 -11.15 -13.28 5.67
N GLU A 321 -10.70 -14.51 5.39
CA GLU A 321 -11.37 -15.44 4.47
C GLU A 321 -12.78 -15.78 4.96
N ILE A 322 -12.90 -16.12 6.25
CA ILE A 322 -14.18 -16.43 6.91
C ILE A 322 -15.10 -15.20 6.90
N PHE A 323 -14.57 -14.03 7.23
CA PHE A 323 -15.30 -12.76 7.15
C PHE A 323 -15.81 -12.50 5.74
N THR A 324 -14.95 -12.68 4.73
CA THR A 324 -15.29 -12.49 3.32
C THR A 324 -16.39 -13.46 2.90
N GLN A 325 -16.29 -14.73 3.26
CA GLN A 325 -17.31 -15.72 2.95
C GLN A 325 -18.65 -15.39 3.62
N ALA A 326 -18.63 -14.96 4.88
CA ALA A 326 -19.85 -14.61 5.61
C ALA A 326 -20.51 -13.34 5.05
N TYR A 327 -19.75 -12.25 4.92
CA TYR A 327 -20.32 -10.92 4.78
C TYR A 327 -20.12 -10.26 3.42
N CYS A 328 -19.01 -10.56 2.73
CA CYS A 328 -18.70 -9.97 1.42
C CYS A 328 -19.26 -10.82 0.27
N SER A 329 -19.38 -12.13 0.46
CA SER A 329 -20.05 -13.02 -0.48
C SER A 329 -21.58 -12.92 -0.32
N LYS A 330 -22.36 -13.22 -1.37
CA LYS A 330 -23.83 -13.18 -1.35
C LYS A 330 -24.44 -14.34 -0.55
N HIS A 331 -23.87 -14.71 0.58
CA HIS A 331 -24.34 -15.82 1.40
C HIS A 331 -25.70 -15.50 2.05
N GLU A 332 -26.74 -16.24 1.66
CA GLU A 332 -28.14 -15.93 2.02
C GLU A 332 -28.36 -15.74 3.53
N SER A 333 -27.75 -16.59 4.37
CA SER A 333 -27.90 -16.55 5.84
C SER A 333 -27.35 -15.28 6.51
N PHE A 334 -26.53 -14.49 5.82
CA PHE A 334 -25.90 -13.29 6.37
C PHE A 334 -26.27 -12.03 5.58
N GLN A 335 -27.21 -12.12 4.63
CA GLN A 335 -27.70 -10.95 3.89
C GLN A 335 -28.56 -10.05 4.78
N ALA A 336 -29.46 -10.63 5.58
CA ALA A 336 -30.25 -9.91 6.57
C ALA A 336 -29.66 -10.12 7.97
N LEU A 337 -29.30 -9.03 8.65
CA LEU A 337 -28.86 -9.06 10.05
C LEU A 337 -30.04 -8.74 10.96
N ASP A 338 -30.84 -9.77 11.24
CA ASP A 338 -32.10 -9.65 12.00
C ASP A 338 -31.87 -9.55 13.51
N THR A 339 -30.71 -10.00 14.00
CA THR A 339 -30.39 -9.99 15.44
C THR A 339 -29.34 -8.94 15.79
N VAL A 340 -29.47 -8.34 16.97
CA VAL A 340 -28.46 -7.40 17.52
C VAL A 340 -27.09 -8.06 17.62
N SER A 341 -27.05 -9.34 18.01
CA SER A 341 -25.81 -10.11 18.11
C SER A 341 -25.09 -10.22 16.76
N SER A 342 -25.80 -10.55 15.67
CA SER A 342 -25.21 -10.65 14.33
C SER A 342 -24.69 -9.30 13.80
N ARG A 343 -25.35 -8.19 14.15
CA ARG A 343 -24.87 -6.83 13.83
C ARG A 343 -23.59 -6.51 14.58
N ASN A 344 -23.55 -6.79 15.87
CA ASN A 344 -22.37 -6.57 16.69
C ASN A 344 -21.19 -7.41 16.22
N GLN A 345 -21.39 -8.68 15.85
CA GLN A 345 -20.34 -9.53 15.32
C GLN A 345 -19.68 -8.93 14.07
N LEU A 346 -20.47 -8.42 13.11
CA LEU A 346 -19.95 -7.77 11.91
C LEU A 346 -19.13 -6.52 12.26
N ILE A 347 -19.64 -5.67 13.15
CA ILE A 347 -18.94 -4.44 13.60
C ILE A 347 -17.61 -4.79 14.26
N GLN A 348 -17.65 -5.70 15.23
CA GLN A 348 -16.51 -6.13 16.03
C GLN A 348 -15.41 -6.76 15.18
N LEU A 349 -15.77 -7.67 14.26
CA LEU A 349 -14.80 -8.27 13.35
C LEU A 349 -14.20 -7.25 12.39
N THR A 350 -15.02 -6.32 11.87
CA THR A 350 -14.52 -5.27 10.98
C THR A 350 -13.51 -4.38 11.71
N GLU A 351 -13.86 -3.92 12.92
CA GLU A 351 -12.96 -3.10 13.73
C GLU A 351 -11.67 -3.84 14.08
N THR A 352 -11.76 -5.13 14.42
CA THR A 352 -10.61 -5.99 14.72
C THR A 352 -9.69 -6.15 13.51
N LEU A 353 -10.24 -6.42 12.32
CA LEU A 353 -9.44 -6.56 11.10
C LEU A 353 -8.73 -5.26 10.75
N TYR A 354 -9.41 -4.11 10.88
CA TYR A 354 -8.76 -2.81 10.73
C TYR A 354 -7.64 -2.62 11.75
N PHE A 355 -7.91 -2.88 13.04
CA PHE A 355 -6.91 -2.75 14.10
C PHE A 355 -5.66 -3.57 13.82
N LEU A 356 -5.83 -4.89 13.65
CA LEU A 356 -4.70 -5.82 13.51
C LEU A 356 -3.89 -5.49 12.26
N VAL A 357 -4.54 -5.24 11.12
CA VAL A 357 -3.83 -4.97 9.87
C VAL A 357 -3.12 -3.61 9.92
N THR A 358 -3.72 -2.58 10.52
CA THR A 358 -3.05 -1.29 10.72
C THR A 358 -1.86 -1.41 11.68
N SER A 359 -2.00 -2.15 12.77
CA SER A 359 -0.90 -2.41 13.72
C SER A 359 0.27 -3.16 13.04
N ALA A 360 -0.04 -4.16 12.20
CA ALA A 360 0.98 -4.84 11.40
C ALA A 360 1.69 -3.89 10.42
N ILE A 361 0.95 -3.03 9.72
CA ILE A 361 1.52 -2.04 8.80
C ILE A 361 2.46 -1.08 9.54
N LEU A 362 2.05 -0.57 10.71
CA LEU A 362 2.87 0.33 11.52
C LEU A 362 4.17 -0.34 11.95
N PHE A 363 4.10 -1.60 12.40
CA PHE A 363 5.28 -2.39 12.75
C PHE A 363 6.21 -2.58 11.54
N MET A 364 5.68 -3.03 10.39
CA MET A 364 6.44 -3.28 9.16
C MET A 364 7.09 -2.00 8.59
N GLN A 365 6.44 -0.85 8.75
CA GLN A 365 6.99 0.45 8.37
C GLN A 365 8.22 0.82 9.20
N GLN A 366 8.20 0.52 10.50
CA GLN A 366 9.33 0.83 11.38
C GLN A 366 10.50 -0.13 11.19
N THR A 367 10.24 -1.41 10.92
CA THR A 367 11.28 -2.40 10.68
C THR A 367 11.82 -2.40 9.25
N ASN A 368 11.24 -1.58 8.35
CA ASN A 368 11.53 -1.57 6.91
C ASN A 368 11.40 -2.97 6.29
N ASP A 369 10.29 -3.64 6.57
CA ASP A 369 10.02 -5.00 6.08
C ASP A 369 9.80 -5.01 4.55
N ASP A 370 10.48 -5.92 3.85
CA ASP A 370 10.38 -6.09 2.39
C ASP A 370 8.95 -6.46 1.93
N GLN A 371 8.15 -7.11 2.79
CA GLN A 371 6.78 -7.54 2.48
C GLN A 371 5.74 -6.43 2.64
N LEU A 372 6.14 -5.24 3.14
CA LEU A 372 5.22 -4.13 3.40
C LEU A 372 4.41 -3.73 2.16
N HIS A 373 5.03 -3.73 0.99
CA HIS A 373 4.36 -3.33 -0.25
C HIS A 373 3.20 -4.27 -0.61
N ASP A 374 3.46 -5.58 -0.58
CA ASP A 374 2.46 -6.59 -0.90
C ASP A 374 1.33 -6.60 0.14
N TYR A 375 1.68 -6.39 1.41
CA TYR A 375 0.70 -6.30 2.50
C TYR A 375 -0.21 -5.08 2.35
N LEU A 376 0.35 -3.91 1.99
CA LEU A 376 -0.42 -2.70 1.69
C LEU A 376 -1.32 -2.87 0.46
N GLN A 377 -0.87 -3.56 -0.59
CA GLN A 377 -1.71 -3.86 -1.74
C GLN A 377 -2.88 -4.77 -1.36
N TRP A 378 -2.62 -5.83 -0.59
CA TRP A 378 -3.65 -6.74 -0.09
C TRP A 378 -4.66 -5.99 0.78
N TYR A 379 -4.20 -5.19 1.74
CA TYR A 379 -5.06 -4.40 2.62
C TYR A 379 -5.94 -3.42 1.83
N ASN A 380 -5.37 -2.64 0.92
CA ASN A 380 -6.13 -1.68 0.12
C ASN A 380 -7.18 -2.34 -0.77
N LYS A 381 -6.95 -3.57 -1.22
CA LYS A 381 -7.93 -4.35 -1.99
C LYS A 381 -9.08 -4.87 -1.11
N ARG A 382 -8.82 -5.21 0.15
CA ARG A 382 -9.80 -5.86 1.05
C ARG A 382 -10.61 -4.88 1.89
N LYS A 383 -9.99 -3.82 2.41
CA LYS A 383 -10.63 -2.89 3.37
C LYS A 383 -11.93 -2.26 2.88
N GLY A 384 -12.02 -1.99 1.57
CA GLY A 384 -13.24 -1.48 0.94
C GLY A 384 -14.40 -2.48 1.00
N ALA A 385 -14.13 -3.78 0.87
CA ALA A 385 -15.13 -4.82 1.00
C ALA A 385 -15.65 -4.96 2.44
N TRP A 386 -14.79 -4.78 3.44
CA TRP A 386 -15.19 -4.81 4.85
C TRP A 386 -16.16 -3.66 5.18
N ILE A 387 -15.87 -2.47 4.67
CA ILE A 387 -16.76 -1.30 4.82
C ILE A 387 -18.05 -1.47 4.01
N ASP A 388 -17.97 -1.95 2.78
CA ASP A 388 -19.15 -2.22 1.96
C ASP A 388 -20.09 -3.25 2.60
N ALA A 389 -19.54 -4.23 3.33
CA ALA A 389 -20.33 -5.20 4.08
C ALA A 389 -21.17 -4.55 5.20
N LEU A 390 -20.66 -3.51 5.86
CA LEU A 390 -21.42 -2.72 6.84
C LEU A 390 -22.50 -1.85 6.17
N ILE A 391 -22.14 -1.13 5.10
CA ILE A 391 -23.05 -0.20 4.41
C ILE A 391 -24.26 -0.95 3.82
N THR A 392 -24.01 -2.08 3.16
CA THR A 392 -25.07 -2.90 2.53
C THR A 392 -26.10 -3.43 3.53
N ARG A 393 -25.77 -3.43 4.82
CA ARG A 393 -26.62 -3.90 5.93
C ARG A 393 -27.14 -2.76 6.82
N GLY A 394 -26.99 -1.51 6.37
CA GLY A 394 -27.54 -0.33 7.05
C GLY A 394 -26.71 0.18 8.24
N LEU A 395 -25.45 -0.26 8.38
CA LEU A 395 -24.55 0.13 9.48
C LEU A 395 -23.60 1.27 9.04
N SER A 396 -24.13 2.30 8.36
CA SER A 396 -23.33 3.39 7.78
C SER A 396 -22.65 4.26 8.86
N LYS A 397 -23.27 4.41 10.03
CA LYS A 397 -22.71 5.20 11.14
C LYS A 397 -21.47 4.52 11.73
N GLU A 398 -21.56 3.22 11.94
CA GLU A 398 -20.47 2.38 12.46
C GLU A 398 -19.36 2.27 11.43
N ALA A 399 -19.69 2.10 10.14
CA ALA A 399 -18.72 2.13 9.05
C ALA A 399 -17.96 3.46 9.00
N LEU A 400 -18.66 4.59 9.16
CA LEU A 400 -18.05 5.91 9.19
C LEU A 400 -17.12 6.08 10.39
N ALA A 401 -17.54 5.64 11.58
CA ALA A 401 -16.73 5.69 12.79
C ALA A 401 -15.43 4.87 12.67
N ILE A 402 -15.52 3.65 12.12
CA ILE A 402 -14.34 2.79 11.88
C ILE A 402 -13.41 3.42 10.84
N ALA A 403 -13.94 3.81 9.68
CA ALA A 403 -13.13 4.40 8.61
C ALA A 403 -12.46 5.71 9.07
N GLN A 404 -13.14 6.52 9.87
CA GLN A 404 -12.58 7.73 10.47
C GLN A 404 -11.48 7.40 11.49
N LYS A 405 -11.71 6.45 12.41
CA LYS A 405 -10.74 6.03 13.44
C LYS A 405 -9.40 5.61 12.83
N TYR A 406 -9.44 4.87 11.73
CA TYR A 406 -8.25 4.37 11.03
C TYR A 406 -7.79 5.25 9.84
N HIS A 407 -8.34 6.46 9.70
CA HIS A 407 -8.00 7.40 8.64
C HIS A 407 -8.12 6.82 7.21
N ASP A 408 -9.06 5.90 6.98
CA ASP A 408 -9.37 5.36 5.65
C ASP A 408 -10.31 6.29 4.88
N PHE A 409 -9.78 7.45 4.48
CA PHE A 409 -10.53 8.51 3.83
C PHE A 409 -11.18 8.12 2.51
N TYR A 410 -10.60 7.15 1.79
CA TYR A 410 -11.22 6.63 0.57
C TYR A 410 -12.54 5.89 0.88
N SER A 411 -12.56 5.09 1.95
CA SER A 411 -13.78 4.45 2.43
C SER A 411 -14.77 5.46 2.99
N VAL A 412 -14.30 6.52 3.67
CA VAL A 412 -15.17 7.64 4.09
C VAL A 412 -15.89 8.26 2.89
N ALA A 413 -15.17 8.56 1.80
CA ALA A 413 -15.77 9.09 0.58
C ALA A 413 -16.85 8.15 0.01
N ASN A 414 -16.56 6.84 -0.04
CA ASN A 414 -17.52 5.82 -0.48
C ASN A 414 -18.78 5.78 0.40
N ILE A 415 -18.63 5.86 1.72
CA ILE A 415 -19.76 5.88 2.67
C ILE A 415 -20.62 7.12 2.44
N LEU A 416 -20.00 8.31 2.36
CA LEU A 416 -20.72 9.57 2.19
C LEU A 416 -21.52 9.61 0.89
N GLU A 417 -20.95 9.12 -0.22
CA GLU A 417 -21.67 9.07 -1.49
C GLU A 417 -22.81 8.04 -1.49
N LYS A 418 -22.66 6.91 -0.80
CA LYS A 418 -23.79 5.98 -0.61
C LYS A 418 -24.88 6.55 0.30
N GLU A 419 -24.52 7.30 1.34
CA GLU A 419 -25.49 8.03 2.18
C GLU A 419 -26.23 9.11 1.38
N ARG A 420 -25.59 9.71 0.36
CA ARG A 420 -26.23 10.71 -0.52
C ARG A 420 -27.42 10.17 -1.29
N GLU A 421 -27.44 8.87 -1.62
CA GLU A 421 -28.59 8.23 -2.27
C GLU A 421 -29.80 8.09 -1.32
N GLN A 422 -29.55 8.09 -0.01
CA GLN A 422 -30.55 7.80 1.03
C GLN A 422 -30.98 9.04 1.82
N THR A 423 -30.22 10.13 1.72
CA THR A 423 -30.36 11.33 2.55
C THR A 423 -30.33 12.61 1.70
N SER A 424 -30.64 13.76 2.30
CA SER A 424 -30.57 15.06 1.61
C SER A 424 -29.14 15.39 1.16
N PRO A 425 -28.92 15.86 -0.08
CA PRO A 425 -27.59 16.24 -0.57
C PRO A 425 -26.85 17.26 0.30
N GLU A 426 -27.57 18.18 0.95
CA GLU A 426 -27.04 19.21 1.83
C GLU A 426 -26.35 18.60 3.06
N TYR A 427 -26.97 17.59 3.68
CA TYR A 427 -26.40 16.90 4.84
C TYR A 427 -25.06 16.22 4.51
N VAL A 428 -24.95 15.61 3.33
CA VAL A 428 -23.70 14.98 2.89
C VAL A 428 -22.64 16.02 2.57
N PHE A 429 -23.05 17.16 1.99
CA PHE A 429 -22.15 18.28 1.76
C PHE A 429 -21.57 18.81 3.08
N ASP A 430 -22.41 19.03 4.10
CA ASP A 430 -21.96 19.48 5.43
C ASP A 430 -20.96 18.50 6.07
N LYS A 431 -21.15 17.19 5.88
CA LYS A 431 -20.17 16.18 6.32
C LYS A 431 -18.87 16.26 5.54
N ILE A 432 -18.92 16.42 4.22
CA ILE A 432 -17.70 16.59 3.40
C ILE A 432 -16.95 17.84 3.85
N ASP A 433 -17.66 18.96 4.08
CA ASP A 433 -17.10 20.18 4.64
C ASP A 433 -16.43 19.94 6.00
N PHE A 434 -17.09 19.18 6.88
CA PHE A 434 -16.50 18.79 8.17
C PHE A 434 -15.17 18.04 7.99
N PHE A 435 -15.13 17.01 7.13
CA PHE A 435 -13.91 16.23 6.89
C PHE A 435 -12.81 17.05 6.19
N MET A 436 -13.18 17.91 5.25
CA MET A 436 -12.26 18.84 4.58
C MET A 436 -11.61 19.81 5.57
N ASN A 437 -12.37 20.35 6.52
CA ASN A 437 -11.86 21.27 7.52
C ASN A 437 -11.02 20.56 8.59
N GLN A 438 -11.40 19.34 8.98
CA GLN A 438 -10.72 18.58 10.04
C GLN A 438 -9.40 17.96 9.55
N TYR A 439 -9.37 17.39 8.35
CA TYR A 439 -8.25 16.59 7.83
C TYR A 439 -7.55 17.20 6.62
N GLY A 440 -8.08 18.29 6.06
CA GLY A 440 -7.43 19.04 4.98
C GLY A 440 -7.20 18.23 3.71
N TYR A 441 -6.01 18.41 3.13
CA TYR A 441 -5.64 17.86 1.83
C TYR A 441 -5.60 16.31 1.81
N ASP A 442 -5.27 15.67 2.93
CA ASP A 442 -5.19 14.20 3.01
C ASP A 442 -6.55 13.54 2.73
N PHE A 443 -7.64 14.14 3.22
CA PHE A 443 -8.99 13.72 2.88
C PHE A 443 -9.36 14.13 1.45
N ALA A 444 -9.07 15.38 1.07
CA ALA A 444 -9.42 15.92 -0.25
C ALA A 444 -8.85 15.07 -1.40
N ALA A 445 -7.56 14.72 -1.33
CA ALA A 445 -6.89 13.90 -2.33
C ALA A 445 -7.55 12.53 -2.50
N LYS A 446 -7.98 11.89 -1.41
CA LYS A 446 -8.67 10.59 -1.45
C LYS A 446 -10.11 10.70 -1.96
N LEU A 447 -10.80 11.79 -1.66
CA LEU A 447 -12.12 12.08 -2.22
C LEU A 447 -12.03 12.28 -3.74
N PHE A 448 -11.04 13.02 -4.23
CA PHE A 448 -10.84 13.23 -5.67
C PHE A 448 -10.43 11.94 -6.38
N ASP A 449 -9.52 11.15 -5.79
CA ASP A 449 -9.20 9.79 -6.27
C ASP A 449 -10.47 8.94 -6.40
N PHE A 450 -11.37 8.99 -5.41
CA PHE A 450 -12.65 8.27 -5.44
C PHE A 450 -13.53 8.72 -6.61
N TYR A 451 -13.74 10.04 -6.78
CA TYR A 451 -14.57 10.55 -7.88
C TYR A 451 -14.02 10.22 -9.26
N ILE A 452 -12.69 10.29 -9.46
CA ILE A 452 -12.07 9.90 -10.74
C ILE A 452 -12.25 8.41 -11.00
N GLN A 453 -12.01 7.54 -9.99
CA GLN A 453 -12.12 6.09 -10.15
C GLN A 453 -13.56 5.63 -10.40
N LYS A 454 -14.56 6.35 -9.88
CA LYS A 454 -15.99 6.07 -10.07
C LYS A 454 -16.61 6.80 -11.27
N ASP A 455 -15.80 7.48 -12.09
CA ASP A 455 -16.24 8.29 -13.24
C ASP A 455 -17.27 9.38 -12.87
N GLN A 456 -17.18 9.89 -11.64
CA GLN A 456 -18.05 10.96 -11.12
C GLN A 456 -17.46 12.34 -11.43
N VAL A 457 -17.08 12.57 -12.68
CA VAL A 457 -16.41 13.80 -13.15
C VAL A 457 -17.22 15.06 -12.83
N GLN A 458 -18.55 14.97 -12.92
CA GLN A 458 -19.44 16.09 -12.60
C GLN A 458 -19.27 16.59 -11.16
N ARG A 459 -18.99 15.69 -10.19
CA ARG A 459 -18.76 16.06 -8.78
C ARG A 459 -17.52 16.93 -8.62
N ILE A 460 -16.45 16.56 -9.31
CA ILE A 460 -15.19 17.30 -9.32
C ILE A 460 -15.39 18.70 -9.89
N LEU A 461 -16.16 18.82 -10.98
CA LEU A 461 -16.34 20.09 -11.69
C LEU A 461 -17.36 21.04 -11.03
N ILE A 462 -18.39 20.51 -10.37
CA ILE A 462 -19.49 21.31 -9.81
C ILE A 462 -19.35 21.44 -8.30
N ASP A 463 -19.32 20.31 -7.60
CA ASP A 463 -19.46 20.27 -6.14
C ASP A 463 -18.16 20.64 -5.42
N CYS A 464 -17.00 20.41 -6.06
CA CYS A 464 -15.69 20.69 -5.47
C CYS A 464 -15.19 22.13 -5.68
N LYS A 465 -15.99 23.01 -6.30
CA LYS A 465 -15.64 24.43 -6.50
C LYS A 465 -15.23 25.18 -5.22
N PRO A 466 -15.86 24.95 -4.05
CA PRO A 466 -15.44 25.58 -2.80
C PRO A 466 -14.00 25.21 -2.38
N TYR A 467 -13.50 24.05 -2.82
CA TYR A 467 -12.19 23.50 -2.43
C TYR A 467 -11.11 23.71 -3.51
N LYS A 468 -11.20 24.81 -4.26
CA LYS A 468 -10.30 25.18 -5.36
C LYS A 468 -8.81 24.89 -5.06
N ASN A 469 -8.32 25.32 -3.91
CA ASN A 469 -6.90 25.20 -3.56
C ASN A 469 -6.46 23.72 -3.46
N PHE A 470 -7.27 22.86 -2.84
CA PHE A 470 -6.98 21.43 -2.76
C PHE A 470 -7.08 20.74 -4.11
N LEU A 471 -8.00 21.18 -4.96
CA LEU A 471 -8.21 20.62 -6.29
C LEU A 471 -7.03 20.94 -7.23
N GLU A 472 -6.53 22.18 -7.18
CA GLU A 472 -5.34 22.60 -7.94
C GLU A 472 -4.08 21.87 -7.45
N GLN A 473 -3.87 21.79 -6.13
CA GLN A 473 -2.79 20.99 -5.55
C GLN A 473 -2.85 19.52 -5.99
N TYR A 474 -4.05 18.92 -5.98
CA TYR A 474 -4.22 17.53 -6.41
C TYR A 474 -3.89 17.32 -7.89
N PHE A 475 -4.26 18.26 -8.76
CA PHE A 475 -3.94 18.19 -10.19
C PHE A 475 -2.44 18.31 -10.46
N GLU A 476 -1.73 19.13 -9.68
CA GLU A 476 -0.28 19.28 -9.78
C GLU A 476 0.48 18.03 -9.28
N GLU A 477 0.06 17.45 -8.16
CA GLU A 477 0.72 16.28 -7.57
C GLU A 477 0.38 14.97 -8.31
N ASN A 478 -0.81 14.87 -8.91
CA ASN A 478 -1.31 13.65 -9.54
C ASN A 478 -1.69 13.85 -11.03
N PRO A 479 -0.78 14.33 -11.90
CA PRO A 479 -1.12 14.68 -13.27
C PRO A 479 -1.60 13.48 -14.07
N ARG A 480 -0.95 12.31 -13.95
CA ARG A 480 -1.34 11.10 -14.73
C ARG A 480 -2.77 10.64 -14.46
N LYS A 481 -3.25 10.75 -13.21
CA LYS A 481 -4.61 10.34 -12.84
C LYS A 481 -5.64 11.40 -13.19
N SER A 482 -5.29 12.67 -12.99
CA SER A 482 -6.22 13.79 -13.07
C SER A 482 -6.32 14.42 -14.45
N SER A 483 -5.33 14.25 -15.32
CA SER A 483 -5.27 14.92 -16.63
C SER A 483 -6.55 14.77 -17.44
N LYS A 484 -7.26 13.63 -17.36
CA LYS A 484 -8.53 13.42 -18.09
C LYS A 484 -9.66 14.39 -17.72
N VAL A 485 -9.60 14.97 -16.52
CA VAL A 485 -10.64 15.86 -15.95
C VAL A 485 -10.12 17.27 -15.76
N SER A 486 -8.85 17.43 -15.39
CA SER A 486 -8.29 18.74 -14.99
C SER A 486 -8.32 19.79 -16.10
N TRP A 487 -8.14 19.41 -17.37
CA TRP A 487 -8.29 20.37 -18.48
C TRP A 487 -9.69 20.98 -18.55
N ILE A 488 -10.74 20.22 -18.22
CA ILE A 488 -12.12 20.71 -18.21
C ILE A 488 -12.31 21.73 -17.09
N TYR A 489 -11.76 21.43 -15.91
CA TYR A 489 -11.77 22.37 -14.78
C TYR A 489 -11.07 23.68 -15.15
N TYR A 490 -9.86 23.61 -15.70
CA TYR A 490 -9.09 24.79 -16.08
C TYR A 490 -9.78 25.63 -17.15
N LEU A 491 -10.51 25.02 -18.09
CA LEU A 491 -11.38 25.76 -19.01
C LEU A 491 -12.50 26.52 -18.30
N GLN A 492 -13.13 25.94 -17.27
CA GLN A 492 -14.21 26.58 -16.52
C GLN A 492 -13.71 27.78 -15.69
N VAL A 493 -12.51 27.69 -15.12
CA VAL A 493 -11.91 28.77 -14.31
C VAL A 493 -11.07 29.76 -15.12
N ARG A 494 -11.06 29.64 -16.46
CA ARG A 494 -10.24 30.44 -17.39
C ARG A 494 -8.72 30.29 -17.19
N GLY A 495 -8.26 29.16 -16.66
CA GLY A 495 -6.85 28.77 -16.62
C GLY A 495 -6.38 28.20 -17.96
N PHE A 496 -6.40 29.01 -19.02
CA PHE A 496 -6.16 28.52 -20.38
C PHE A 496 -4.74 27.98 -20.60
N LYS A 497 -3.75 28.50 -19.88
CA LYS A 497 -2.35 28.05 -19.95
C LYS A 497 -2.21 26.63 -19.42
N GLU A 498 -2.76 26.36 -18.24
CA GLU A 498 -2.75 25.06 -17.59
C GLU A 498 -3.52 24.03 -18.44
N ALA A 499 -4.71 24.41 -18.94
CA ALA A 499 -5.49 23.57 -19.84
C ALA A 499 -4.68 23.17 -21.09
N SER A 500 -3.96 24.13 -21.70
CA SER A 500 -3.11 23.88 -22.86
C SER A 500 -2.01 22.85 -22.58
N ASN A 501 -1.30 23.01 -21.45
CA ASN A 501 -0.23 22.09 -21.06
C ASN A 501 -0.77 20.67 -20.81
N ILE A 502 -1.91 20.55 -20.13
CA ILE A 502 -2.53 19.26 -19.82
C ILE A 502 -2.98 18.56 -21.12
N LEU A 503 -3.62 19.27 -22.04
CA LEU A 503 -4.06 18.73 -23.33
C LEU A 503 -2.88 18.27 -24.21
N MET A 504 -1.76 18.99 -24.18
CA MET A 504 -0.51 18.55 -24.81
C MET A 504 -0.01 17.24 -24.18
N SER A 505 0.04 17.17 -22.86
CA SER A 505 0.51 15.97 -22.15
C SER A 505 -0.37 14.73 -22.41
N LEU A 506 -1.69 14.91 -22.46
CA LEU A 506 -2.67 13.86 -22.79
C LEU A 506 -2.53 13.32 -24.21
N SER A 507 -2.06 14.15 -25.14
CA SER A 507 -1.88 13.78 -26.54
C SER A 507 -0.59 12.99 -26.76
N SER A 508 0.39 13.20 -25.90
CA SER A 508 1.70 12.53 -25.89
C SER A 508 1.70 11.21 -25.10
N GLU A 509 0.61 10.87 -24.42
CA GLU A 509 0.50 9.65 -23.61
C GLU A 509 0.38 8.40 -24.50
N LYS A 510 1.21 7.37 -24.22
CA LYS A 510 1.30 6.11 -25.00
C LYS A 510 -0.01 5.32 -25.08
N GLY A 511 -1.00 5.61 -24.23
CA GLY A 511 -2.30 4.95 -24.22
C GLY A 511 -3.38 5.63 -25.08
N ASN A 512 -3.16 6.87 -25.51
CA ASN A 512 -4.16 7.66 -26.25
C ASN A 512 -3.82 7.73 -27.74
N ASP A 513 -3.76 6.58 -28.43
CA ASP A 513 -3.36 6.54 -29.84
C ASP A 513 -4.47 6.81 -30.85
N ASN A 514 -5.72 6.95 -30.39
CA ASN A 514 -6.84 7.26 -31.27
C ASN A 514 -6.66 8.64 -31.93
N GLN A 515 -6.72 8.69 -33.26
CA GLN A 515 -6.51 9.91 -34.02
C GLN A 515 -7.54 11.02 -33.75
N GLU A 516 -8.81 10.69 -33.55
CA GLU A 516 -9.86 11.67 -33.27
C GLU A 516 -9.62 12.35 -31.91
N ASN A 517 -9.25 11.57 -30.90
CA ASN A 517 -8.90 12.11 -29.58
C ASN A 517 -7.65 13.00 -29.63
N LYS A 518 -6.60 12.59 -30.36
CA LYS A 518 -5.41 13.43 -30.54
C LYS A 518 -5.72 14.70 -31.32
N GLU A 519 -6.52 14.61 -32.39
CA GLU A 519 -6.94 15.79 -33.16
C GLU A 519 -7.72 16.78 -32.28
N PHE A 520 -8.68 16.28 -31.49
CA PHE A 520 -9.44 17.09 -30.54
C PHE A 520 -8.50 17.76 -29.53
N ASN A 521 -7.64 16.98 -28.86
CA ASN A 521 -6.76 17.49 -27.82
C ASN A 521 -5.77 18.53 -28.35
N PHE A 522 -5.09 18.28 -29.47
CA PHE A 522 -4.16 19.27 -30.06
C PHE A 522 -4.88 20.50 -30.58
N SER A 523 -6.07 20.34 -31.19
CA SER A 523 -6.87 21.50 -31.65
C SER A 523 -7.27 22.38 -30.47
N LEU A 524 -7.73 21.75 -29.38
CA LEU A 524 -8.12 22.47 -28.18
C LEU A 524 -6.90 23.06 -27.46
N ALA A 525 -5.79 22.34 -27.35
CA ALA A 525 -4.53 22.84 -26.80
C ALA A 525 -4.08 24.12 -27.51
N LYS A 526 -4.07 24.11 -28.85
CA LYS A 526 -3.74 25.29 -29.66
C LYS A 526 -4.69 26.46 -29.37
N LEU A 527 -6.01 26.21 -29.35
CA LEU A 527 -6.99 27.26 -29.06
C LEU A 527 -6.81 27.84 -27.66
N THR A 528 -6.54 27.00 -26.65
CA THR A 528 -6.30 27.45 -25.28
C THR A 528 -4.98 28.22 -25.16
N ALA A 529 -3.92 27.83 -25.87
CA ALA A 529 -2.66 28.58 -25.87
C ALA A 529 -2.86 30.00 -26.47
N VAL A 530 -3.60 30.09 -27.57
CA VAL A 530 -3.94 31.37 -28.20
C VAL A 530 -4.83 32.22 -27.29
N ALA A 531 -5.83 31.62 -26.64
CA ALA A 531 -6.71 32.30 -25.69
C ALA A 531 -5.92 32.85 -24.48
N ALA A 532 -5.03 32.04 -23.90
CA ALA A 532 -4.15 32.45 -22.80
C ALA A 532 -3.28 33.66 -23.17
N LYS A 533 -2.75 33.68 -24.40
CA LYS A 533 -1.97 34.81 -24.92
C LYS A 533 -2.80 36.09 -25.02
N THR A 534 -4.07 35.98 -25.41
CA THR A 534 -4.96 37.16 -25.52
C THR A 534 -5.39 37.73 -24.18
N GLU A 535 -5.31 36.98 -23.08
CA GLU A 535 -5.70 37.43 -21.73
C GLU A 535 -4.59 38.18 -20.97
N GLY A 536 -3.50 38.56 -21.65
CA GLY A 536 -2.45 39.41 -21.07
C GLY A 536 -1.32 38.65 -20.39
N ALA A 537 -0.87 37.55 -20.99
CA ALA A 537 0.31 36.80 -20.56
C ALA A 537 1.58 37.67 -20.54
N SER A 538 2.51 37.37 -19.64
CA SER A 538 3.82 38.03 -19.63
C SER A 538 4.64 37.70 -20.90
N ILE A 539 5.73 38.45 -21.15
CA ILE A 539 6.58 38.26 -22.34
C ILE A 539 7.15 36.83 -22.37
N ASP A 540 7.67 36.35 -21.25
CA ASP A 540 8.26 34.99 -21.14
C ASP A 540 7.19 33.89 -21.31
N GLU A 541 5.98 34.13 -20.81
CA GLU A 541 4.86 33.19 -21.01
C GLU A 541 4.35 33.20 -22.44
N THR A 542 4.39 34.34 -23.12
CA THR A 542 4.00 34.45 -24.51
C THR A 542 4.87 33.57 -25.41
N SER A 543 6.19 33.54 -25.17
CA SER A 543 7.11 32.65 -25.89
C SER A 543 6.76 31.17 -25.69
N LYS A 544 6.53 30.76 -24.45
CA LYS A 544 6.15 29.36 -24.13
C LYS A 544 4.80 28.98 -24.74
N LEU A 545 3.82 29.89 -24.73
CA LEU A 545 2.52 29.66 -25.34
C LEU A 545 2.62 29.56 -26.87
N ASP A 546 3.49 30.35 -27.49
CA ASP A 546 3.76 30.26 -28.92
C ASP A 546 4.43 28.92 -29.27
N GLU A 547 5.41 28.45 -28.48
CA GLU A 547 6.01 27.12 -28.63
C GLU A 547 4.96 26.01 -28.58
N ILE A 548 4.06 26.05 -27.58
CA ILE A 548 2.97 25.08 -27.45
C ILE A 548 2.02 25.13 -28.65
N ALA A 549 1.64 26.32 -29.09
CA ALA A 549 0.75 26.48 -30.25
C ALA A 549 1.39 25.96 -31.55
N VAL A 550 2.69 26.18 -31.74
CA VAL A 550 3.47 25.67 -32.89
C VAL A 550 3.61 24.16 -32.83
N GLU A 551 3.89 23.59 -31.66
CA GLU A 551 3.99 22.14 -31.48
C GLU A 551 2.64 21.44 -31.72
N ALA A 552 1.55 22.01 -31.17
CA ALA A 552 0.20 21.51 -31.39
C ALA A 552 -0.17 21.55 -32.88
N GLU A 553 0.12 22.64 -33.58
CA GLU A 553 -0.12 22.76 -35.02
C GLU A 553 0.69 21.73 -35.82
N SER A 554 1.96 21.56 -35.49
CA SER A 554 2.83 20.58 -36.14
C SER A 554 2.25 19.17 -36.03
N ASN A 555 1.78 18.77 -34.85
CA ASN A 555 1.13 17.48 -34.66
C ASN A 555 -0.22 17.37 -35.39
N LEU A 556 -1.01 18.46 -35.45
CA LEU A 556 -2.27 18.49 -36.20
C LEU A 556 -2.06 18.29 -37.70
N VAL A 557 -0.98 18.83 -38.28
CA VAL A 557 -0.65 18.62 -39.70
C VAL A 557 -0.45 17.13 -39.99
N VAL A 558 0.29 16.42 -39.14
CA VAL A 558 0.50 14.96 -39.29
C VAL A 558 -0.83 14.21 -39.18
N ILE A 559 -1.61 14.51 -38.14
CA ILE A 559 -2.88 13.81 -37.87
C ILE A 559 -3.88 14.04 -39.00
N ARG A 560 -4.09 15.29 -39.43
CA ARG A 560 -5.03 15.64 -40.50
C ARG A 560 -4.63 15.04 -41.84
N THR A 561 -3.32 14.96 -42.11
CA THR A 561 -2.80 14.30 -43.31
C THR A 561 -3.15 12.81 -43.31
N GLN A 562 -2.91 12.12 -42.20
CA GLN A 562 -3.28 10.72 -42.05
C GLN A 562 -4.81 10.52 -42.09
N ASN A 563 -5.60 11.37 -41.42
CA ASN A 563 -7.07 11.31 -41.43
C ASN A 563 -7.63 11.47 -42.84
N ARG A 564 -7.10 12.43 -43.62
CA ARG A 564 -7.49 12.62 -45.03
C ARG A 564 -7.14 11.39 -45.87
N LEU A 565 -5.93 10.85 -45.70
CA LEU A 565 -5.52 9.64 -46.41
C LEU A 565 -6.43 8.45 -46.07
N HIS A 566 -6.68 8.22 -44.78
CA HIS A 566 -7.57 7.16 -44.31
C HIS A 566 -8.98 7.33 -44.86
N HIS A 567 -9.54 8.54 -44.82
CA HIS A 567 -10.87 8.82 -45.39
C HIS A 567 -10.93 8.49 -46.88
N THR A 568 -9.92 8.91 -47.66
CA THR A 568 -9.84 8.60 -49.09
C THR A 568 -9.77 7.10 -49.33
N VAL A 569 -8.89 6.36 -48.64
CA VAL A 569 -8.76 4.90 -48.79
C VAL A 569 -10.04 4.18 -48.35
N SER A 570 -10.62 4.58 -47.22
CA SER A 570 -11.86 4.01 -46.66
C SER A 570 -13.05 4.17 -47.59
N SER A 571 -13.11 5.26 -48.38
CA SER A 571 -14.18 5.50 -49.35
C SER A 571 -14.25 4.44 -50.46
N PHE A 572 -13.15 3.75 -50.78
CA PHE A 572 -13.13 2.68 -51.79
C PHE A 572 -13.69 1.36 -51.27
N VAL A 573 -13.76 1.18 -49.95
CA VAL A 573 -14.32 0.00 -49.28
C VAL A 573 -15.65 0.31 -48.57
N GLU A 574 -16.30 1.43 -48.92
CA GLU A 574 -17.56 1.88 -48.32
C GLU A 574 -17.52 1.96 -46.78
N GLY A 575 -16.35 2.27 -46.20
CA GLY A 575 -16.19 2.32 -44.74
C GLY A 575 -16.06 0.95 -44.05
N LYS A 576 -16.09 -0.16 -44.78
CA LYS A 576 -15.93 -1.51 -44.22
C LYS A 576 -14.46 -1.77 -43.87
N LYS A 577 -14.10 -1.51 -42.61
CA LYS A 577 -12.71 -1.65 -42.10
C LYS A 577 -12.09 -3.02 -42.38
N GLU A 578 -12.88 -4.10 -42.31
CA GLU A 578 -12.43 -5.48 -42.58
C GLU A 578 -11.88 -5.69 -44.00
N LEU A 579 -12.33 -4.88 -44.96
CA LEU A 579 -11.88 -4.96 -46.35
C LEU A 579 -10.62 -4.14 -46.63
N MET A 580 -10.19 -3.30 -45.67
CA MET A 580 -8.96 -2.50 -45.77
C MET A 580 -7.75 -3.35 -45.35
N THR A 581 -7.47 -4.42 -46.09
CA THR A 581 -6.31 -5.27 -45.86
C THR A 581 -5.06 -4.69 -46.52
N LEU A 582 -3.88 -5.10 -46.06
CA LEU A 582 -2.60 -4.70 -46.68
C LEU A 582 -2.55 -5.14 -48.15
N GLU A 583 -3.04 -6.35 -48.45
CA GLU A 583 -3.10 -6.89 -49.82
C GLU A 583 -3.96 -6.01 -50.73
N PHE A 584 -5.17 -5.67 -50.28
CA PHE A 584 -6.05 -4.76 -51.02
C PHE A 584 -5.39 -3.40 -51.25
N PHE A 585 -4.72 -2.85 -50.23
CA PHE A 585 -4.03 -1.58 -50.34
C PHE A 585 -2.90 -1.63 -51.38
N LEU A 586 -2.07 -2.66 -51.33
CA LEU A 586 -0.98 -2.85 -52.28
C LEU A 586 -1.49 -3.07 -53.70
N ASP A 587 -2.54 -3.87 -53.88
CA ASP A 587 -3.12 -4.14 -55.20
C ASP A 587 -3.81 -2.91 -55.81
N SER A 588 -4.47 -2.10 -54.98
CA SER A 588 -5.35 -1.04 -55.46
C SER A 588 -4.69 0.34 -55.51
N PHE A 589 -3.68 0.59 -54.67
CA PHE A 589 -3.14 1.94 -54.48
C PHE A 589 -1.62 2.05 -54.64
N SER A 590 -0.84 0.97 -54.49
CA SER A 590 0.63 1.09 -54.53
C SER A 590 1.15 1.46 -55.93
N ASN A 591 2.27 2.17 -55.98
CA ASN A 591 2.94 2.50 -57.23
C ASN A 591 3.53 1.22 -57.86
N PRO A 592 3.13 0.83 -59.08
CA PRO A 592 3.57 -0.42 -59.72
C PRO A 592 5.07 -0.45 -60.04
N ARG A 593 5.77 0.69 -59.99
CA ARG A 593 7.24 0.78 -60.17
C ARG A 593 8.02 0.40 -58.91
N LEU A 594 7.35 0.24 -57.77
CA LEU A 594 7.95 -0.20 -56.50
C LEU A 594 7.88 -1.73 -56.36
N GLU A 595 8.86 -2.31 -55.68
CA GLU A 595 8.88 -3.75 -55.45
C GLU A 595 7.89 -4.13 -54.34
N ARG A 596 6.96 -5.03 -54.66
CA ARG A 596 5.91 -5.45 -53.72
C ARG A 596 6.48 -6.02 -52.42
N ASN A 597 7.55 -6.81 -52.49
CA ASN A 597 8.14 -7.45 -51.31
C ASN A 597 8.78 -6.44 -50.35
N GLU A 598 9.38 -5.37 -50.89
CA GLU A 598 9.92 -4.26 -50.09
C GLU A 598 8.77 -3.53 -49.37
N LEU A 599 7.70 -3.20 -50.09
CA LEU A 599 6.53 -2.53 -49.51
C LEU A 599 5.82 -3.36 -48.44
N VAL A 600 5.70 -4.68 -48.61
CA VAL A 600 5.14 -5.57 -47.58
C VAL A 600 5.99 -5.51 -46.31
N THR A 601 7.31 -5.46 -46.45
CA THR A 601 8.24 -5.41 -45.32
C THR A 601 8.21 -4.04 -44.62
N GLU A 602 8.19 -2.94 -45.39
CA GLU A 602 8.20 -1.58 -44.86
C GLU A 602 6.86 -1.19 -44.21
N ILE A 603 5.74 -1.43 -44.91
CA ILE A 603 4.41 -0.96 -44.48
C ILE A 603 3.72 -1.99 -43.57
N GLY A 604 3.96 -3.28 -43.77
CA GLY A 604 3.22 -4.35 -43.09
C GLY A 604 3.30 -4.28 -41.56
N ALA A 605 4.42 -3.81 -41.01
CA ALA A 605 4.62 -3.69 -39.57
C ALA A 605 3.69 -2.65 -38.90
N PHE A 606 3.24 -1.62 -39.61
CA PHE A 606 2.42 -0.54 -39.04
C PHE A 606 1.07 -0.34 -39.73
N PHE A 607 0.80 -0.99 -40.87
CA PHE A 607 -0.48 -0.88 -41.59
C PHE A 607 -1.72 -1.17 -40.72
N PRO A 608 -1.72 -2.16 -39.80
CA PRO A 608 -2.86 -2.36 -38.90
C PRO A 608 -3.19 -1.13 -38.06
N LYS A 609 -2.17 -0.35 -37.65
CA LYS A 609 -2.40 0.91 -36.92
C LYS A 609 -3.13 1.94 -37.78
N PHE A 610 -2.81 2.02 -39.07
CA PHE A 610 -3.50 2.91 -40.01
C PHE A 610 -4.98 2.55 -40.14
N VAL A 611 -5.31 1.25 -40.31
CA VAL A 611 -6.69 0.74 -40.41
C VAL A 611 -7.49 1.00 -39.13
N GLU A 612 -6.85 0.84 -37.97
CA GLU A 612 -7.44 1.10 -36.66
C GLU A 612 -7.54 2.60 -36.30
N GLN A 613 -7.14 3.51 -37.21
CA GLN A 613 -7.06 4.96 -36.96
C GLN A 613 -6.23 5.30 -35.71
N LYS A 614 -5.12 4.59 -35.54
CA LYS A 614 -4.08 4.89 -34.56
C LYS A 614 -3.02 5.80 -35.17
N ALA A 615 -2.48 6.71 -34.36
CA ALA A 615 -1.45 7.65 -34.80
C ALA A 615 -0.19 6.92 -35.34
N LEU A 616 0.23 7.28 -36.55
CA LEU A 616 1.51 6.83 -37.13
C LEU A 616 2.65 7.78 -36.77
N LEU A 617 3.87 7.26 -36.78
CA LEU A 617 5.07 8.09 -36.75
C LEU A 617 5.22 8.88 -38.07
N LYS A 618 5.96 9.99 -38.03
CA LYS A 618 6.17 10.86 -39.21
C LYS A 618 6.77 10.08 -40.38
N GLU A 619 7.77 9.24 -40.10
CA GLU A 619 8.46 8.36 -41.05
C GLU A 619 7.51 7.32 -41.65
N GLN A 620 6.65 6.72 -40.81
CA GLN A 620 5.67 5.72 -41.22
C GLN A 620 4.62 6.34 -42.15
N LEU A 621 4.16 7.56 -41.84
CA LEU A 621 3.23 8.30 -42.68
C LEU A 621 3.87 8.71 -44.01
N ILE A 622 5.12 9.17 -44.00
CA ILE A 622 5.88 9.50 -45.23
C ILE A 622 6.05 8.27 -46.12
N CYS A 623 6.44 7.13 -45.54
CA CYS A 623 6.55 5.85 -46.24
C CYS A 623 5.22 5.47 -46.89
N LEU A 624 4.11 5.53 -46.13
CA LEU A 624 2.78 5.22 -46.65
C LEU A 624 2.36 6.17 -47.79
N LEU A 625 2.56 7.48 -47.64
CA LEU A 625 2.22 8.48 -48.66
C LEU A 625 3.02 8.31 -49.95
N THR A 626 4.33 8.05 -49.84
CA THR A 626 5.22 7.89 -51.01
C THR A 626 5.09 6.53 -51.71
N SER A 627 4.47 5.54 -51.05
CA SER A 627 4.17 4.24 -51.65
C SER A 627 2.98 4.26 -52.63
N ILE A 628 2.11 5.27 -52.53
CA ILE A 628 0.86 5.35 -53.31
C ILE A 628 1.15 5.86 -54.72
N ASN A 629 0.49 5.26 -55.70
CA ASN A 629 0.52 5.75 -57.07
C ASN A 629 -0.24 7.09 -57.19
N PRO A 630 0.38 8.16 -57.69
CA PRO A 630 -0.31 9.42 -57.93
C PRO A 630 -1.51 9.24 -58.85
N SER A 631 -2.65 9.76 -58.44
CA SER A 631 -3.88 9.77 -59.23
C SER A 631 -4.68 11.03 -58.87
N PRO A 632 -5.77 11.37 -59.58
CA PRO A 632 -6.59 12.52 -59.24
C PRO A 632 -7.14 12.50 -57.80
N ARG A 633 -7.34 11.32 -57.21
CA ARG A 633 -7.76 11.17 -55.79
C ARG A 633 -6.60 11.26 -54.80
N PHE A 634 -5.36 11.14 -55.28
CA PHE A 634 -4.12 11.17 -54.51
C PHE A 634 -3.18 12.27 -55.04
N GLU A 635 -3.74 13.40 -55.47
CA GLU A 635 -2.99 14.48 -56.13
C GLU A 635 -1.93 15.13 -55.24
N HIS A 636 -2.16 15.15 -53.93
CA HIS A 636 -1.33 15.89 -52.97
C HIS A 636 -0.41 15.01 -52.12
N ILE A 637 -0.36 13.69 -52.33
CA ILE A 637 0.36 12.76 -51.43
C ILE A 637 1.85 13.10 -51.25
N PHE A 638 2.54 13.54 -52.31
CA PHE A 638 3.95 13.92 -52.24
C PHE A 638 4.14 15.30 -51.60
N ALA A 639 3.24 16.25 -51.87
CA ALA A 639 3.25 17.54 -51.19
C ALA A 639 2.98 17.39 -49.69
N ASP A 640 2.09 16.47 -49.33
CA ASP A 640 1.77 16.12 -47.95
C ASP A 640 2.96 15.45 -47.26
N ALA A 641 3.64 14.51 -47.94
CA ALA A 641 4.85 13.88 -47.42
C ALA A 641 5.96 14.92 -47.15
N LEU A 642 6.16 15.89 -48.06
CA LEU A 642 7.12 16.99 -47.88
C LEU A 642 6.73 17.93 -46.74
N LYS A 643 5.44 18.21 -46.57
CA LYS A 643 4.93 19.01 -45.44
C LYS A 643 5.14 18.29 -44.12
N VAL A 644 4.95 16.96 -44.07
CA VAL A 644 5.22 16.14 -42.88
C VAL A 644 6.72 16.06 -42.58
N SER A 645 7.58 15.94 -43.61
CA SER A 645 9.03 15.91 -43.39
C SER A 645 9.56 17.22 -42.84
N ALA A 646 9.01 18.36 -43.27
CA ALA A 646 9.37 19.68 -42.74
C ALA A 646 9.09 19.87 -41.23
N LEU A 647 8.42 18.89 -40.59
CA LEU A 647 8.13 18.90 -39.15
C LEU A 647 9.18 18.12 -38.32
N PHE A 648 10.25 17.60 -38.93
CA PHE A 648 11.35 16.99 -38.17
C PHE A 648 12.17 18.06 -37.46
N ASN A 649 12.47 17.84 -36.17
CA ASN A 649 13.24 18.80 -35.37
C ASN A 649 14.73 18.84 -35.72
N ASN A 650 15.26 17.76 -36.33
CA ASN A 650 16.65 17.67 -36.72
C ASN A 650 16.79 17.92 -38.22
N ASP A 651 17.50 18.98 -38.58
CA ASP A 651 17.76 19.39 -39.96
C ASP A 651 18.34 18.26 -40.82
N SER A 652 19.19 17.38 -40.26
CA SER A 652 19.76 16.27 -41.02
C SER A 652 18.69 15.25 -41.40
N THR A 653 17.79 14.90 -40.46
CA THR A 653 16.69 13.96 -40.69
C THR A 653 15.64 14.56 -41.63
N PHE A 654 15.34 15.85 -41.50
CA PHE A 654 14.49 16.56 -42.45
C PHE A 654 15.09 16.47 -43.86
N HIS A 655 16.37 16.81 -44.02
CA HIS A 655 17.04 16.82 -45.32
C HIS A 655 17.05 15.42 -45.95
N GLU A 656 17.39 14.39 -45.18
CA GLU A 656 17.39 12.99 -45.63
C GLU A 656 16.01 12.56 -46.12
N GLN A 657 14.96 12.76 -45.31
CA GLN A 657 13.58 12.37 -45.65
C GLN A 657 13.04 13.18 -46.83
N ALA A 658 13.24 14.49 -46.86
CA ALA A 658 12.81 15.34 -47.98
C ALA A 658 13.56 14.99 -49.28
N SER A 659 14.86 14.67 -49.19
CA SER A 659 15.68 14.23 -50.31
C SER A 659 15.16 12.90 -50.89
N GLU A 660 14.90 11.91 -50.04
CA GLU A 660 14.23 10.65 -50.41
C GLU A 660 12.87 10.89 -51.10
N ILE A 661 12.02 11.77 -50.55
CA ILE A 661 10.71 12.08 -51.13
C ILE A 661 10.86 12.71 -52.53
N TRP A 662 11.75 13.69 -52.69
CA TRP A 662 12.03 14.32 -53.98
C TRP A 662 12.56 13.33 -55.02
N LYS A 663 13.49 12.47 -54.61
CA LYS A 663 14.02 11.41 -55.46
C LYS A 663 12.93 10.45 -55.92
N LYS A 664 12.09 9.97 -54.99
CA LYS A 664 10.94 9.09 -55.30
C LYS A 664 9.94 9.77 -56.23
N LEU A 665 9.60 11.05 -55.97
CA LEU A 665 8.73 11.83 -56.85
C LEU A 665 9.28 11.84 -58.27
N ILE A 666 10.54 12.25 -58.45
CA ILE A 666 11.16 12.42 -59.77
C ILE A 666 11.31 11.08 -60.49
N CYS A 667 11.74 10.02 -59.80
CA CYS A 667 12.05 8.74 -60.41
C CYS A 667 10.81 7.85 -60.65
N LEU A 668 9.76 7.96 -59.83
CA LEU A 668 8.65 6.99 -59.82
C LEU A 668 7.34 7.53 -60.38
N THR A 669 7.17 8.84 -60.56
CA THR A 669 5.86 9.39 -60.93
C THR A 669 5.78 9.70 -62.42
N ASP A 670 6.32 10.83 -62.83
CA ASP A 670 6.17 11.38 -64.18
C ASP A 670 6.95 10.57 -65.25
N ASP A 671 6.42 10.49 -66.47
CA ASP A 671 7.12 9.89 -67.62
C ASP A 671 7.92 10.96 -68.36
N TRP A 672 9.19 11.10 -67.95
CA TRP A 672 10.11 12.07 -68.51
C TRP A 672 10.33 11.92 -70.03
N LYS A 673 10.21 10.71 -70.58
CA LYS A 673 10.37 10.51 -72.04
C LYS A 673 9.18 11.06 -72.81
N SER A 674 7.98 10.97 -72.25
CA SER A 674 6.78 11.58 -72.81
C SER A 674 6.79 13.12 -72.69
N ILE A 675 7.32 13.64 -71.58
CA ILE A 675 7.39 15.09 -71.32
C ILE A 675 8.44 15.77 -72.21
N THR A 676 9.58 15.12 -72.42
CA THR A 676 10.67 15.68 -73.24
C THR A 676 10.46 15.53 -74.75
N ALA A 677 9.52 14.69 -75.19
CA ALA A 677 9.16 14.50 -76.59
C ALA A 677 8.27 15.66 -77.13
N THR A 678 8.90 16.81 -77.38
CA THR A 678 8.20 18.04 -77.82
C THR A 678 8.07 18.19 -79.34
N GLU A 679 8.75 17.37 -80.15
CA GLU A 679 8.89 17.58 -81.61
C GLU A 679 7.56 17.58 -82.39
N GLU A 680 6.57 16.78 -81.99
CA GLU A 680 5.30 16.60 -82.71
C GLU A 680 4.09 17.30 -82.05
N ASN A 681 4.31 18.07 -80.97
CA ASN A 681 3.23 18.60 -80.12
C ASN A 681 3.20 20.14 -80.12
N SER A 682 2.01 20.74 -80.13
CA SER A 682 1.85 22.20 -80.00
C SER A 682 2.22 22.70 -78.59
N ASP A 683 2.64 23.96 -78.47
CA ASP A 683 3.02 24.58 -77.19
C ASP A 683 1.95 24.46 -76.08
N GLU A 684 0.67 24.61 -76.43
CA GLU A 684 -0.43 24.47 -75.45
C GLU A 684 -0.61 23.03 -74.95
N VAL A 685 -0.37 22.05 -75.82
CA VAL A 685 -0.37 20.62 -75.44
C VAL A 685 0.81 20.31 -74.53
N ASN A 686 1.99 20.86 -74.83
CA ASN A 686 3.18 20.69 -73.99
C ASN A 686 2.99 21.34 -72.61
N LYS A 687 2.39 22.54 -72.53
CA LYS A 687 2.03 23.19 -71.26
C LYS A 687 1.01 22.39 -70.47
N MET A 688 -0.03 21.88 -71.12
CA MET A 688 -1.01 21.02 -70.46
C MET A 688 -0.36 19.75 -69.89
N ARG A 689 0.52 19.08 -70.65
CA ARG A 689 1.27 17.92 -70.15
C ARG A 689 2.13 18.26 -68.94
N VAL A 690 2.84 19.39 -68.95
CA VAL A 690 3.62 19.86 -67.79
C VAL A 690 2.71 20.11 -66.59
N ARG A 691 1.54 20.74 -66.77
CA ARG A 691 0.58 21.00 -65.68
C ARG A 691 -0.08 19.75 -65.12
N GLU A 692 -0.19 18.69 -65.92
CA GLU A 692 -0.73 17.40 -65.50
C GLU A 692 0.28 16.57 -64.68
N THR A 693 1.58 16.91 -64.72
CA THR A 693 2.61 16.20 -63.97
C THR A 693 2.39 16.26 -62.46
N THR A 694 2.75 15.17 -61.79
CA THR A 694 2.74 15.08 -60.33
C THR A 694 3.75 16.07 -59.73
N LEU A 695 4.88 16.28 -60.41
CA LEU A 695 5.86 17.29 -60.04
C LEU A 695 5.28 18.71 -60.03
N PHE A 696 4.56 19.12 -61.09
CA PHE A 696 3.94 20.45 -61.15
C PHE A 696 2.95 20.67 -60.00
N LYS A 697 2.06 19.70 -59.77
CA LYS A 697 1.05 19.73 -58.71
C LYS A 697 1.71 19.80 -57.32
N THR A 698 2.80 19.08 -57.13
CA THR A 698 3.58 19.09 -55.89
C THR A 698 4.25 20.44 -55.69
N LEU A 699 4.96 20.96 -56.69
CA LEU A 699 5.65 22.26 -56.64
C LEU A 699 4.69 23.41 -56.34
N LYS A 700 3.53 23.44 -57.00
CA LYS A 700 2.49 24.44 -56.74
C LYS A 700 2.01 24.45 -55.28
N SER A 701 2.08 23.30 -54.58
CA SER A 701 1.63 23.16 -53.19
C SER A 701 2.71 23.47 -52.15
N VAL A 702 4.00 23.38 -52.50
CA VAL A 702 5.13 23.57 -51.56
C VAL A 702 6.06 24.73 -51.89
N GLN A 703 5.83 25.45 -52.99
CA GLN A 703 6.73 26.52 -53.46
C GLN A 703 7.02 27.63 -52.43
N ASP A 704 6.09 27.90 -51.52
CA ASP A 704 6.24 28.92 -50.49
C ASP A 704 7.20 28.50 -49.35
N ASN A 705 7.49 27.19 -49.23
CA ASN A 705 8.39 26.66 -48.22
C ASN A 705 9.84 26.61 -48.75
N LYS A 706 10.63 27.62 -48.38
CA LYS A 706 12.02 27.80 -48.83
C LYS A 706 12.93 26.64 -48.45
N GLU A 707 12.73 26.02 -47.28
CA GLU A 707 13.57 24.91 -46.82
C GLU A 707 13.31 23.65 -47.65
N ILE A 708 12.04 23.32 -47.93
CA ILE A 708 11.69 22.20 -48.82
C ILE A 708 12.29 22.40 -50.23
N MET A 709 12.24 23.64 -50.74
CA MET A 709 12.78 23.98 -52.06
C MET A 709 14.31 23.93 -52.11
N LYS A 710 14.98 24.30 -51.01
CA LYS A 710 16.44 24.19 -50.89
C LYS A 710 16.91 22.74 -50.97
N VAL A 711 16.19 21.81 -50.34
CA VAL A 711 16.49 20.37 -50.47
C VAL A 711 16.37 19.91 -51.92
N LEU A 712 15.37 20.39 -52.67
CA LEU A 712 15.25 20.07 -54.10
C LEU A 712 16.48 20.57 -54.89
N ASP A 713 16.97 21.78 -54.59
CA ASP A 713 18.18 22.30 -55.24
C ASP A 713 19.43 21.49 -54.89
N ASP A 714 19.53 20.99 -53.67
CA ASP A 714 20.64 20.11 -53.25
C ASP A 714 20.56 18.74 -53.94
N VAL A 715 19.35 18.17 -54.10
CA VAL A 715 19.13 16.93 -54.87
C VAL A 715 19.54 17.11 -56.33
N LEU A 716 19.26 18.26 -56.94
CA LEU A 716 19.66 18.58 -58.31
C LEU A 716 21.18 18.82 -58.43
N LYS A 717 21.82 19.50 -57.48
CA LYS A 717 23.28 19.67 -57.51
C LYS A 717 24.03 18.35 -57.38
N ALA A 718 23.49 17.42 -56.59
CA ALA A 718 24.07 16.12 -56.39
C ALA A 718 24.16 15.28 -57.68
N THR A 719 23.41 15.60 -58.75
CA THR A 719 23.51 14.89 -60.03
C THR A 719 24.78 15.24 -60.84
N HIS A 720 25.57 16.23 -60.40
CA HIS A 720 26.76 16.73 -61.12
C HIS A 720 28.11 16.47 -60.41
N GLY A 721 28.12 15.93 -59.19
CA GLY A 721 29.32 15.85 -58.35
C GLY A 721 29.93 14.44 -58.26
N ASP A 722 31.26 14.35 -58.36
CA ASP A 722 32.09 13.13 -58.18
C ASP A 722 32.17 12.64 -56.70
N HIS A 723 31.34 13.18 -55.81
CA HIS A 723 31.33 12.90 -54.38
C HIS A 723 29.99 12.31 -53.93
N MET A 724 29.77 11.03 -54.21
CA MET A 724 28.73 10.24 -53.53
C MET A 724 29.23 8.81 -53.35
N SER A 725 29.77 8.50 -52.17
CA SER A 725 30.24 7.17 -51.82
C SER A 725 29.15 6.24 -51.28
N ASP A 726 27.87 6.55 -51.47
CA ASP A 726 26.79 5.66 -51.05
C ASP A 726 25.74 5.49 -52.17
N GLY A 727 25.84 4.33 -52.84
CA GLY A 727 25.07 3.97 -54.02
C GLY A 727 23.64 3.56 -53.70
N GLY A 728 22.76 4.52 -53.44
CA GLY A 728 21.32 4.28 -53.34
C GLY A 728 20.65 4.11 -54.71
N ARG A 729 19.67 3.19 -54.81
CA ARG A 729 18.88 2.91 -56.03
C ARG A 729 18.35 4.17 -56.73
N TRP A 730 17.90 5.15 -55.95
CA TRP A 730 17.34 6.40 -56.48
C TRP A 730 18.37 7.35 -57.07
N ASN A 731 19.59 7.38 -56.52
CA ASN A 731 20.66 8.23 -57.05
C ASN A 731 21.06 7.76 -58.47
N ALA A 732 21.24 6.45 -58.65
CA ALA A 732 21.54 5.87 -59.96
C ALA A 732 20.43 6.13 -60.99
N MET A 733 19.16 6.11 -60.57
CA MET A 733 18.03 6.41 -61.45
C MET A 733 17.94 7.89 -61.81
N LEU A 734 18.26 8.80 -60.89
CA LEU A 734 18.37 10.23 -61.17
C LEU A 734 19.50 10.54 -62.13
N GLU A 735 20.68 9.95 -61.96
CA GLU A 735 21.82 10.13 -62.88
C GLU A 735 21.46 9.70 -64.30
N LYS A 736 20.80 8.54 -64.43
CA LYS A 736 20.31 8.05 -65.72
C LYS A 736 19.34 9.03 -66.36
N LEU A 737 18.39 9.58 -65.60
CA LEU A 737 17.44 10.58 -66.10
C LEU A 737 18.11 11.92 -66.46
N ALA A 738 19.13 12.33 -65.70
CA ALA A 738 19.92 13.51 -66.01
C ALA A 738 20.67 13.37 -67.35
N GLN A 739 21.26 12.20 -67.61
CA GLN A 739 21.95 11.89 -68.87
C GLN A 739 20.98 11.71 -70.06
N GLU A 740 19.85 11.01 -69.86
CA GLU A 740 18.92 10.69 -70.95
C GLU A 740 17.99 11.85 -71.32
N CYS A 741 17.63 12.73 -70.38
CA CYS A 741 16.52 13.68 -70.56
C CYS A 741 16.84 15.13 -70.16
N ASN A 742 18.06 15.45 -69.72
CA ASN A 742 18.41 16.76 -69.15
C ASN A 742 17.37 17.23 -68.11
N ILE A 743 17.13 16.38 -67.12
CA ILE A 743 16.01 16.51 -66.19
C ILE A 743 16.05 17.80 -65.36
N GLU A 744 17.24 18.36 -65.11
CA GLU A 744 17.41 19.63 -64.39
C GLU A 744 16.76 20.80 -65.14
N MET A 745 16.97 20.88 -66.46
CA MET A 745 16.35 21.90 -67.31
C MET A 745 14.82 21.79 -67.26
N TRP A 746 14.30 20.57 -67.34
CA TRP A 746 12.86 20.31 -67.31
C TRP A 746 12.25 20.58 -65.94
N ILE A 747 12.90 20.20 -64.84
CA ILE A 747 12.44 20.53 -63.48
C ILE A 747 12.41 22.05 -63.27
N ASN A 748 13.42 22.78 -63.74
CA ASN A 748 13.43 24.24 -63.69
C ASN A 748 12.31 24.86 -64.56
N THR A 749 12.00 24.24 -65.70
CA THR A 749 10.87 24.64 -66.56
C THR A 749 9.53 24.42 -65.86
N VAL A 750 9.29 23.24 -65.30
CA VAL A 750 8.09 22.93 -64.52
C VAL A 750 7.96 23.87 -63.31
N ARG A 751 9.07 24.14 -62.63
CA ARG A 751 9.14 25.09 -61.50
C ARG A 751 8.79 26.52 -61.92
N SER A 752 9.23 26.96 -63.11
CA SER A 752 8.89 28.29 -63.62
C SER A 752 7.42 28.44 -63.99
N GLU A 753 6.80 27.36 -64.49
CA GLU A 753 5.37 27.32 -64.81
C GLU A 753 4.49 27.21 -63.55
N ALA A 754 5.02 26.64 -62.46
CA ALA A 754 4.31 26.49 -61.19
C ALA A 754 4.27 27.79 -60.35
N LYS A 755 5.22 28.71 -60.59
CA LYS A 755 5.26 30.07 -60.00
C LYS A 755 4.24 30.98 -60.65
#